data_AF-A0A846E1T6-F1
#
_entry.id   AF-A0A846E1T6-F1
#
_cell.length_a   1.000
_cell.length_b   1.000
_cell.length_c   1.000
_cell.angle_alpha   90.00
_cell.angle_beta   90.00
_cell.angle_gamma   90.00
#
_symmetry.space_group_name_H-M   'P 1'
#
loop_
_entity.id
_entity.type
_entity.pdbx_description
1 polymer ?
#
loop_
_entity_poly.entity_id
_entity_poly.type
_entity_poly.pdbx_seq_one_letter_code
_entity_poly.pdbx_strand_id
1 'polypeptide(L)'
;ALNIAATGEGDRTKVHSPLWETSPIANRFFTSSIDLLGVGGFDGYFKHINPAWMNLFGYTETELKQQPFLTFVHPDDREATLLAAQSLANGHHVTQFENRYRCRDGSYRWLSWRALAYVEENQFYAIGRDITERKASEAALQQSEERFRQVVELTGQAIYDYDAVTGKTQWAGAVKEITGYDLSRFTDIGVEGWAEFIHPEDRQRVLLQVQHSLETGSAYEIQYRWRSQTGVYIDLQDRGAVLTDEQGRAYRMLGSISNITAQQNALRDRTLAEAQLQNTQNFLESILQTLPVPVVAKEAKELRFVLWNPAAEAILGSKAEEVLGKNDYDLFPPEQADGFIQKDREVLEQHALIDIPEEIVQSKSGENRIFHTTKTAVLDAEGTPQYLLAIIEDITDRKSSEAALRESETKFRQFVENANDLIYSHDLEGIFTYLSPKFFDLSGYHPEEFIGKSFTPLVHPDDIDSVNLFVAQVASGQKGSGQVFRTQYRDGSWRWMTVNSSPKRNSQGHIIGVQGIIRDITEPKLIEQQLKEQAEREKLVNSLTNQIRSSLDFEKILEIAVAEIQHFLNIDRCSFSWFNCDPDESYLEVIKESHLGKLPSRIGRYPSSIFSAFAKNLVNLEIVRIDDARQINDPASQATLQSLNITSMLVLPRTFESGKIGILSCSCSQDVRPWLEQEIELLNSVMAQLEIALNQAQLYQQTQARAKELEELLWELQRTQTQLVQSEKMSSLGQLVAGVAHEINNPVNFIYGNLIHANEYTESLISLLMLYQKYYPQPVPEVEAEAEAMDLEFILEDLPQLLSSMKVGAERIKQIVHSLRNFSRMDEAAMKAVDIHEGIESTLMILQNRLKAKSDRPIIQMIKEYGNLPLVECYPGELNQVLMNIISNALDALEERDRARSLLECQQHPSQVTISTQLLNEQQVQICIQDNGPGIPETVQQRLFDPFFTTKPLGKGTGLGMSISYQIITERHKGTLRCESQLEQGASFIITIPLRQE
;
A
#
# COMPACT_ATOMS: atom_id res chain seq x y z
N ALA A 1 63.41 61.23 20.29
CA ALA A 1 64.87 61.45 20.20
C ALA A 1 65.31 60.92 18.84
N LEU A 2 65.83 61.67 17.87
CA LEU A 2 66.72 62.84 17.89
C LEU A 2 66.25 63.92 16.89
N ASN A 3 66.42 65.17 17.29
CA ASN A 3 66.25 66.39 16.51
C ASN A 3 67.63 66.78 15.96
N ILE A 4 67.82 66.97 14.65
CA ILE A 4 68.96 67.75 14.14
C ILE A 4 68.47 68.66 13.00
N ALA A 5 68.69 69.95 13.24
CA ALA A 5 68.35 71.09 12.42
C ALA A 5 69.23 71.23 11.18
N ALA A 6 68.65 71.84 10.16
CA ALA A 6 69.32 72.36 8.98
C ALA A 6 70.13 73.62 9.31
N THR A 7 71.40 73.64 8.94
CA THR A 7 72.19 74.86 8.66
C THR A 7 73.26 74.55 7.61
N GLY A 8 73.43 75.46 6.65
CA GLY A 8 74.66 75.57 5.87
C GLY A 8 74.50 75.53 4.34
N GLU A 9 74.19 76.68 3.74
CA GLU A 9 74.61 76.98 2.37
C GLU A 9 76.14 77.01 2.31
N GLY A 10 76.73 76.22 1.41
CA GLY A 10 78.17 76.14 1.22
C GLY A 10 78.54 75.47 -0.11
N ASP A 11 78.80 76.32 -1.10
CA ASP A 11 79.81 76.18 -2.16
C ASP A 11 79.78 74.90 -3.05
N ARG A 12 78.98 74.97 -4.12
CA ARG A 12 78.97 73.99 -5.23
C ARG A 12 80.04 74.34 -6.27
N THR A 13 81.29 73.91 -6.07
CA THR A 13 82.25 73.68 -7.18
C THR A 13 83.34 72.68 -6.78
N LYS A 14 82.97 71.45 -6.45
CA LYS A 14 83.88 70.30 -6.51
C LYS A 14 83.15 69.09 -7.08
N VAL A 15 83.71 68.53 -8.14
CA VAL A 15 83.37 67.20 -8.69
C VAL A 15 83.57 66.20 -7.57
N HIS A 16 82.50 65.88 -6.85
CA HIS A 16 82.48 64.85 -5.83
C HIS A 16 82.19 63.52 -6.51
N SER A 17 83.14 62.58 -6.44
CA SER A 17 82.81 61.15 -6.52
C SER A 17 81.60 60.90 -5.62
N PRO A 18 80.58 60.17 -6.09
CA PRO A 18 79.33 60.07 -5.37
C PRO A 18 79.58 59.44 -3.99
N LEU A 19 78.97 59.99 -2.94
CA LEU A 19 79.23 59.69 -1.52
C LEU A 19 79.23 58.19 -1.16
N TRP A 20 78.60 57.33 -1.97
CA TRP A 20 78.59 55.88 -1.79
C TRP A 20 79.91 55.17 -2.15
N GLU A 21 80.81 55.78 -2.94
CA GLU A 21 82.16 55.26 -3.17
C GLU A 21 83.10 55.54 -1.98
N THR A 22 82.81 56.59 -1.20
CA THR A 22 83.66 57.05 -0.10
C THR A 22 83.11 56.77 1.30
N SER A 23 81.81 56.45 1.42
CA SER A 23 81.13 56.17 2.69
C SER A 23 80.65 54.72 2.78
N PRO A 24 81.21 53.90 3.70
CA PRO A 24 80.77 52.52 3.92
C PRO A 24 79.28 52.39 4.27
N ILE A 25 78.69 53.43 4.86
CA ILE A 25 77.28 53.44 5.29
C ILE A 25 76.35 53.64 4.08
N ALA A 26 76.68 54.58 3.20
CA ALA A 26 75.91 54.83 1.98
C ALA A 26 75.99 53.64 1.01
N ASN A 27 77.16 53.01 0.89
CA ASN A 27 77.31 51.79 0.10
C ASN A 27 76.46 50.63 0.64
N ARG A 28 76.45 50.43 1.97
CA ARG A 28 75.57 49.43 2.60
C ARG A 28 74.10 49.70 2.32
N PHE A 29 73.63 50.93 2.47
CA PHE A 29 72.23 51.28 2.19
C PHE A 29 71.86 51.01 0.72
N PHE A 30 72.73 51.38 -0.22
CA PHE A 30 72.52 51.13 -1.64
C PHE A 30 72.46 49.61 -1.94
N THR A 31 73.43 48.86 -1.43
CA THR A 31 73.56 47.41 -1.71
C THR A 31 72.57 46.52 -0.98
N SER A 32 72.09 46.93 0.20
CA SER A 32 71.15 46.16 1.03
C SER A 32 69.68 46.53 0.80
N SER A 33 69.40 47.52 -0.04
CA SER A 33 68.01 47.90 -0.35
C SER A 33 67.29 46.77 -1.07
N ILE A 34 66.06 46.50 -0.64
CA ILE A 34 65.14 45.53 -1.26
C ILE A 34 64.48 46.17 -2.49
N ASP A 35 64.25 47.48 -2.45
CA ASP A 35 63.78 48.26 -3.61
C ASP A 35 64.93 48.41 -4.64
N LEU A 36 64.55 48.50 -5.92
CA LEU A 36 65.46 48.71 -7.04
C LEU A 36 65.99 50.14 -7.02
N LEU A 37 67.26 50.30 -6.67
CA LEU A 37 67.94 51.60 -6.71
C LEU A 37 68.80 51.64 -7.97
N GLY A 38 68.60 52.66 -8.80
CA GLY A 38 69.31 52.81 -10.06
C GLY A 38 69.63 54.25 -10.40
N VAL A 39 70.75 54.45 -11.08
CA VAL A 39 71.14 55.69 -11.74
C VAL A 39 71.09 55.44 -13.23
N GLY A 40 70.23 56.16 -13.94
CA GLY A 40 70.11 56.09 -15.39
C GLY A 40 70.66 57.34 -16.06
N GLY A 41 71.26 57.19 -17.24
CA GLY A 41 71.62 58.34 -18.08
C GLY A 41 70.47 58.75 -18.98
N PHE A 42 70.43 60.01 -19.38
CA PHE A 42 69.49 60.47 -20.43
C PHE A 42 69.80 59.90 -21.82
N ASP A 43 70.93 59.20 -21.96
CA ASP A 43 71.26 58.37 -23.13
C ASP A 43 70.49 57.04 -23.17
N GLY A 44 69.68 56.73 -22.16
CA GLY A 44 68.84 55.54 -22.12
C GLY A 44 69.49 54.32 -21.49
N TYR A 45 70.70 54.45 -20.91
CA TYR A 45 71.46 53.34 -20.33
C TYR A 45 71.58 53.44 -18.81
N PHE A 46 71.61 52.29 -18.14
CA PHE A 46 71.90 52.23 -16.71
C PHE A 46 73.37 52.57 -16.43
N LYS A 47 73.61 53.50 -15.51
CA LYS A 47 74.96 53.89 -15.05
C LYS A 47 75.36 53.12 -13.81
N HIS A 48 74.44 53.02 -12.84
CA HIS A 48 74.68 52.31 -11.59
C HIS A 48 73.39 51.65 -11.10
N ILE A 49 73.47 50.43 -10.57
CA ILE A 49 72.30 49.66 -10.10
C ILE A 49 72.68 48.84 -8.86
N ASN A 50 71.75 48.63 -7.95
CA ASN A 50 71.98 47.79 -6.77
C ASN A 50 71.71 46.30 -7.04
N PRO A 51 72.13 45.38 -6.14
CA PRO A 51 71.93 43.93 -6.32
C PRO A 51 70.47 43.49 -6.46
N ALA A 52 69.50 44.27 -5.98
CA ALA A 52 68.08 43.98 -6.13
C ALA A 52 67.65 43.77 -7.60
N TRP A 53 68.30 44.46 -8.55
CA TRP A 53 68.04 44.30 -9.99
C TRP A 53 68.36 42.89 -10.48
N MET A 54 69.49 42.33 -10.03
CA MET A 54 69.90 40.98 -10.41
C MET A 54 68.99 39.93 -9.76
N ASN A 55 68.64 40.14 -8.48
CA ASN A 55 67.77 39.24 -7.74
C ASN A 55 66.36 39.18 -8.32
N LEU A 56 65.80 40.33 -8.74
CA LEU A 56 64.43 40.40 -9.25
C LEU A 56 64.32 39.94 -10.71
N PHE A 57 65.25 40.34 -11.57
CA PHE A 57 65.14 40.10 -13.01
C PHE A 57 65.95 38.92 -13.54
N GLY A 58 66.93 38.42 -12.77
CA GLY A 58 67.79 37.30 -13.16
C GLY A 58 68.85 37.62 -14.23
N TYR A 59 69.00 38.89 -14.61
CA TYR A 59 70.11 39.36 -15.46
C TYR A 59 71.35 39.67 -14.63
N THR A 60 72.51 39.56 -15.25
CA THR A 60 73.76 40.06 -14.66
C THR A 60 73.85 41.58 -14.77
N GLU A 61 74.63 42.21 -13.89
CA GLU A 61 74.84 43.66 -13.93
C GLU A 61 75.38 44.15 -15.29
N THR A 62 76.28 43.37 -15.90
CA THR A 62 76.86 43.66 -17.21
C THR A 62 75.81 43.67 -18.32
N GLU A 63 74.90 42.69 -18.34
CA GLU A 63 73.83 42.59 -19.33
C GLU A 63 72.86 43.77 -19.22
N LEU A 64 72.50 44.16 -17.99
CA LEU A 64 71.62 45.31 -17.75
C LEU A 64 72.27 46.60 -18.24
N LYS A 65 73.55 46.85 -17.92
CA LYS A 65 74.25 48.09 -18.30
C LYS A 65 74.56 48.21 -19.80
N GLN A 66 74.71 47.09 -20.51
CA GLN A 66 75.04 47.10 -21.95
C GLN A 66 73.86 47.37 -22.88
N GLN A 67 72.62 47.29 -22.38
CA GLN A 67 71.42 47.50 -23.17
C GLN A 67 70.66 48.74 -22.68
N PRO A 68 69.94 49.45 -23.58
CA PRO A 68 69.05 50.51 -23.15
C PRO A 68 67.98 49.96 -22.22
N PHE A 69 67.63 50.69 -21.15
CA PHE A 69 66.64 50.23 -20.17
C PHE A 69 65.27 49.95 -20.80
N LEU A 70 64.94 50.65 -21.90
CA LEU A 70 63.69 50.47 -22.66
C LEU A 70 63.57 49.08 -23.29
N THR A 71 64.70 48.39 -23.53
CA THR A 71 64.74 47.02 -24.06
C THR A 71 64.01 46.04 -23.14
N PHE A 72 64.16 46.26 -21.83
CA PHE A 72 63.54 45.45 -20.78
C PHE A 72 62.10 45.83 -20.51
N VAL A 73 61.59 46.95 -21.03
CA VAL A 73 60.20 47.39 -20.82
C VAL A 73 59.26 46.66 -21.77
N HIS A 74 58.09 46.26 -21.26
CA HIS A 74 57.02 45.64 -22.04
C HIS A 74 56.63 46.51 -23.23
N PRO A 75 56.41 45.96 -24.45
CA PRO A 75 56.13 46.72 -25.65
C PRO A 75 55.08 47.82 -25.49
N ASP A 76 53.92 47.52 -24.89
CA ASP A 76 52.83 48.48 -24.68
C ASP A 76 53.20 49.65 -23.74
N ASP A 77 54.18 49.45 -22.85
CA ASP A 77 54.55 50.46 -21.84
C ASP A 77 55.74 51.32 -22.33
N ARG A 78 56.32 51.03 -23.50
CA ARG A 78 57.52 51.73 -24.00
C ARG A 78 57.25 53.20 -24.31
N GLU A 79 56.10 53.50 -24.92
CA GLU A 79 55.73 54.87 -25.26
C GLU A 79 55.56 55.73 -24.01
N ALA A 80 54.80 55.24 -23.03
CA ALA A 80 54.64 55.89 -21.73
C ALA A 80 55.98 56.05 -20.99
N THR A 81 56.85 55.03 -21.07
CA THR A 81 58.20 55.09 -20.46
C THR A 81 59.09 56.13 -21.14
N LEU A 82 59.02 56.26 -22.46
CA LEU A 82 59.76 57.29 -23.22
C LEU A 82 59.29 58.69 -22.83
N LEU A 83 57.99 58.92 -22.70
CA LEU A 83 57.44 60.20 -22.25
C LEU A 83 57.91 60.53 -20.82
N ALA A 84 57.92 59.55 -19.91
CA ALA A 84 58.45 59.72 -18.57
C ALA A 84 59.96 60.06 -18.59
N ALA A 85 60.75 59.37 -19.42
CA ALA A 85 62.18 59.64 -19.59
C ALA A 85 62.46 61.02 -20.21
N GLN A 86 61.66 61.46 -21.18
CA GLN A 86 61.73 62.81 -21.77
C GLN A 86 61.39 63.89 -20.74
N SER A 87 60.38 63.64 -19.89
CA SER A 87 60.03 64.55 -18.80
C SER A 87 61.21 64.72 -17.81
N LEU A 88 61.88 63.62 -17.47
CA LEU A 88 63.11 63.64 -16.66
C LEU A 88 64.24 64.41 -17.36
N ALA A 89 64.45 64.22 -18.67
CA ALA A 89 65.46 64.94 -19.44
C ALA A 89 65.22 66.46 -19.50
N ASN A 90 63.95 66.88 -19.43
CA ASN A 90 63.54 68.28 -19.32
C ASN A 90 63.65 68.86 -17.89
N GLY A 91 64.15 68.07 -16.94
CA GLY A 91 64.40 68.50 -15.55
C GLY A 91 63.23 68.30 -14.58
N HIS A 92 62.13 67.67 -15.01
CA HIS A 92 61.04 67.34 -14.09
C HIS A 92 61.34 66.07 -13.29
N HIS A 93 60.71 65.92 -12.12
CA HIS A 93 60.76 64.69 -11.32
C HIS A 93 59.52 63.83 -11.57
N VAL A 94 59.68 62.51 -11.54
CA VAL A 94 58.57 61.54 -11.65
C VAL A 94 58.27 60.99 -10.26
N THR A 95 57.07 61.27 -9.74
CA THR A 95 56.67 60.92 -8.37
C THR A 95 55.94 59.59 -8.25
N GLN A 96 55.33 59.12 -9.35
CA GLN A 96 54.72 57.80 -9.45
C GLN A 96 54.53 57.44 -10.93
N PHE A 97 55.21 56.39 -11.40
CA PHE A 97 55.05 55.86 -12.74
C PHE A 97 55.09 54.34 -12.70
N GLU A 98 54.11 53.67 -13.29
CA GLU A 98 54.02 52.21 -13.27
C GLU A 98 54.29 51.65 -14.66
N ASN A 99 55.18 50.67 -14.77
CA ASN A 99 55.39 49.94 -16.02
C ASN A 99 55.87 48.50 -15.76
N ARG A 100 55.83 47.68 -16.81
CA ARG A 100 56.26 46.29 -16.76
C ARG A 100 57.67 46.13 -17.28
N TYR A 101 58.52 45.46 -16.50
CA TYR A 101 59.86 45.05 -16.91
C TYR A 101 59.92 43.54 -17.10
N ARG A 102 60.63 43.10 -18.15
CA ARG A 102 60.82 41.71 -18.52
C ARG A 102 61.96 41.10 -17.72
N CYS A 103 61.74 39.91 -17.16
CA CYS A 103 62.76 39.07 -16.55
C CYS A 103 63.45 38.17 -17.59
N ARG A 104 64.61 37.61 -17.21
CA ARG A 104 65.38 36.70 -18.07
C ARG A 104 64.60 35.44 -18.49
N ASP A 105 63.71 34.96 -17.63
CA ASP A 105 62.83 33.81 -17.90
C ASP A 105 61.66 34.13 -18.85
N GLY A 106 61.51 35.40 -19.25
CA GLY A 106 60.45 35.87 -20.13
C GLY A 106 59.19 36.37 -19.42
N SER A 107 59.09 36.23 -18.09
CA SER A 107 58.00 36.81 -17.30
C SER A 107 58.12 38.34 -17.21
N TYR A 108 57.04 39.01 -16.80
CA TYR A 108 57.02 40.46 -16.58
C TYR A 108 56.72 40.78 -15.11
N ARG A 109 57.41 41.78 -14.57
CA ARG A 109 57.20 42.34 -13.23
C ARG A 109 56.68 43.76 -13.34
N TRP A 110 55.64 44.07 -12.58
CA TRP A 110 55.12 45.43 -12.48
C TRP A 110 55.94 46.23 -11.49
N LEU A 111 56.46 47.37 -11.93
CA LEU A 111 57.25 48.27 -11.10
C LEU A 111 56.60 49.63 -10.96
N SER A 112 56.60 50.15 -9.75
CA SER A 112 56.27 51.55 -9.44
C SER A 112 57.55 52.34 -9.23
N TRP A 113 57.74 53.39 -10.04
CA TRP A 113 58.93 54.22 -10.09
C TRP A 113 58.72 55.58 -9.43
N ARG A 114 59.78 56.02 -8.74
CA ARG A 114 60.04 57.43 -8.42
C ARG A 114 61.41 57.79 -8.97
N ALA A 115 61.50 58.85 -9.77
CA ALA A 115 62.76 59.25 -10.38
C ALA A 115 63.02 60.75 -10.26
N LEU A 116 64.25 61.09 -9.91
CA LEU A 116 64.74 62.45 -9.73
C LEU A 116 65.75 62.80 -10.83
N ALA A 117 65.44 63.79 -11.67
CA ALA A 117 66.32 64.30 -12.70
C ALA A 117 67.44 65.21 -12.16
N TYR A 118 68.67 65.00 -12.64
CA TYR A 118 69.84 65.85 -12.39
C TYR A 118 70.46 66.23 -13.75
N VAL A 119 69.91 67.27 -14.36
CA VAL A 119 70.25 67.69 -15.74
C VAL A 119 71.72 68.09 -15.90
N GLU A 120 72.31 68.73 -14.88
CA GLU A 120 73.72 69.14 -14.86
C GLU A 120 74.70 67.96 -14.97
N GLU A 121 74.29 66.78 -14.49
CA GLU A 121 75.10 65.55 -14.49
C GLU A 121 74.71 64.58 -15.62
N ASN A 122 73.76 64.98 -16.47
CA ASN A 122 73.17 64.19 -17.55
C ASN A 122 72.60 62.82 -17.10
N GLN A 123 72.08 62.75 -15.87
CA GLN A 123 71.63 61.52 -15.21
C GLN A 123 70.36 61.73 -14.36
N PHE A 124 69.71 60.63 -13.98
CA PHE A 124 68.60 60.61 -13.04
C PHE A 124 68.74 59.45 -12.05
N TYR A 125 68.20 59.64 -10.84
CA TYR A 125 68.17 58.63 -9.79
C TYR A 125 66.77 58.07 -9.69
N ALA A 126 66.62 56.75 -9.79
CA ALA A 126 65.34 56.06 -9.77
C ALA A 126 65.26 55.04 -8.63
N ILE A 127 64.09 54.99 -8.00
CA ILE A 127 63.69 53.96 -7.04
C ILE A 127 62.50 53.23 -7.64
N GLY A 128 62.63 51.92 -7.86
CA GLY A 128 61.58 51.04 -8.35
C GLY A 128 61.15 50.05 -7.27
N ARG A 129 59.85 49.93 -7.05
CA ARG A 129 59.26 48.91 -6.16
C ARG A 129 58.46 47.90 -6.97
N ASP A 130 58.66 46.61 -6.71
CA ASP A 130 57.81 45.56 -7.29
C ASP A 130 56.40 45.62 -6.68
N ILE A 131 55.40 45.77 -7.55
CA ILE A 131 53.97 45.81 -7.21
C ILE A 131 53.18 44.69 -7.92
N THR A 132 53.87 43.67 -8.42
CA THR A 132 53.26 42.55 -9.18
C THR A 132 52.17 41.84 -8.38
N GLU A 133 52.41 41.56 -7.10
CA GLU A 133 51.43 40.91 -6.22
C GLU A 133 50.19 41.79 -5.99
N ARG A 134 50.38 43.10 -5.80
CA ARG A 134 49.27 44.06 -5.66
C ARG A 134 48.39 44.07 -6.92
N LYS A 135 48.99 44.14 -8.11
CA LYS A 135 48.26 44.12 -9.38
C LYS A 135 47.55 42.80 -9.64
N ALA A 136 48.14 41.68 -9.24
CA ALA A 136 47.51 40.36 -9.34
C ALA A 136 46.26 40.27 -8.43
N SER A 137 46.34 40.77 -7.20
CA SER A 137 45.21 40.80 -6.27
C SER A 137 44.09 41.75 -6.72
N GLU A 138 44.42 42.93 -7.24
CA GLU A 138 43.44 43.88 -7.80
C GLU A 138 42.68 43.27 -9.00
N ALA A 139 43.41 42.62 -9.92
CA ALA A 139 42.80 41.99 -11.08
C ALA A 139 41.95 40.76 -10.71
N ALA A 140 42.40 39.95 -9.75
CA ALA A 140 41.64 38.80 -9.26
C ALA A 140 40.34 39.24 -8.55
N LEU A 141 40.38 40.33 -7.78
CA LEU A 141 39.18 40.89 -7.15
C LEU A 141 38.19 41.38 -8.20
N GLN A 142 38.62 42.16 -9.20
CA GLN A 142 37.76 42.63 -10.29
C GLN A 142 37.15 41.46 -11.07
N GLN A 143 37.93 40.44 -11.40
CA GLN A 143 37.45 39.27 -12.12
C GLN A 143 36.43 38.46 -11.29
N SER A 144 36.64 38.37 -9.98
CA SER A 144 35.71 37.72 -9.06
C SER A 144 34.40 38.50 -8.93
N GLU A 145 34.46 39.83 -8.81
CA GLU A 145 33.28 40.72 -8.75
C GLU A 145 32.46 40.68 -10.04
N GLU A 146 33.12 40.73 -11.20
CA GLU A 146 32.43 40.67 -12.50
C GLU A 146 31.82 39.29 -12.74
N ARG A 147 32.51 38.22 -12.35
CA ARG A 147 31.99 36.86 -12.39
C ARG A 147 30.79 36.68 -11.45
N PHE A 148 30.83 37.23 -10.24
CA PHE A 148 29.71 37.20 -9.30
C PHE A 148 28.50 37.93 -9.89
N ARG A 149 28.70 39.13 -10.46
CA ARG A 149 27.62 39.91 -11.10
C ARG A 149 26.95 39.14 -12.24
N GLN A 150 27.75 38.52 -13.12
CA GLN A 150 27.22 37.74 -14.25
C GLN A 150 26.47 36.48 -13.80
N VAL A 151 26.95 35.77 -12.77
CA VAL A 151 26.27 34.58 -12.24
C VAL A 151 24.89 34.95 -11.70
N VAL A 152 24.79 36.05 -10.95
CA VAL A 152 23.54 36.51 -10.35
C VAL A 152 22.51 36.96 -11.39
N GLU A 153 22.94 37.61 -12.48
CA GLU A 153 22.05 37.97 -13.58
C GLU A 153 21.56 36.74 -14.36
N LEU A 154 22.45 35.77 -14.62
CA LEU A 154 22.11 34.54 -15.35
C LEU A 154 21.21 33.58 -14.57
N THR A 155 21.29 33.55 -13.24
CA THR A 155 20.39 32.71 -12.41
C THR A 155 18.97 33.24 -12.35
N GLY A 156 18.71 34.44 -12.89
CA GLY A 156 17.37 35.04 -12.89
C GLY A 156 16.86 35.35 -11.48
N GLN A 157 17.77 35.59 -10.52
CA GLN A 157 17.45 35.95 -9.15
C GLN A 157 17.71 37.43 -8.90
N ALA A 158 16.89 38.04 -8.04
CA ALA A 158 17.15 39.38 -7.49
C ALA A 158 17.85 39.23 -6.15
N ILE A 159 18.97 39.91 -5.95
CA ILE A 159 19.68 39.97 -4.68
C ILE A 159 19.44 41.33 -4.06
N TYR A 160 19.16 41.35 -2.76
CA TYR A 160 19.09 42.57 -1.97
C TYR A 160 20.12 42.54 -0.84
N ASP A 161 20.63 43.72 -0.55
CA ASP A 161 21.57 44.00 0.52
C ASP A 161 21.03 45.16 1.33
N TYR A 162 20.40 44.83 2.45
CA TYR A 162 19.76 45.76 3.34
C TYR A 162 20.71 46.14 4.47
N ASP A 163 21.03 47.43 4.56
CA ASP A 163 21.79 48.00 5.66
C ASP A 163 20.82 48.38 6.78
N ALA A 164 20.90 47.68 7.90
CA ALA A 164 19.99 47.87 9.03
C ALA A 164 20.28 49.15 9.83
N VAL A 165 21.44 49.77 9.64
CA VAL A 165 21.84 51.02 10.31
C VAL A 165 21.32 52.22 9.54
N THR A 166 21.43 52.19 8.20
CA THR A 166 20.97 53.30 7.34
C THR A 166 19.54 53.13 6.86
N GLY A 167 18.96 51.92 6.98
CA GLY A 167 17.63 51.58 6.50
C GLY A 167 17.51 51.50 4.97
N LYS A 168 18.65 51.43 4.27
CA LYS A 168 18.72 51.45 2.80
C LYS A 168 18.94 50.06 2.24
N THR A 169 18.27 49.76 1.13
CA THR A 169 18.43 48.51 0.40
C THR A 169 19.16 48.75 -0.91
N GLN A 170 20.25 48.03 -1.14
CA GLN A 170 20.90 47.92 -2.44
C GLN A 170 20.40 46.67 -3.15
N TRP A 171 20.23 46.75 -4.47
CA TRP A 171 19.69 45.67 -5.28
C TRP A 171 20.66 45.30 -6.40
N ALA A 172 20.73 44.01 -6.72
CA ALA A 172 21.52 43.47 -7.82
C ALA A 172 20.79 42.29 -8.48
N GLY A 173 21.19 41.91 -9.69
CA GLY A 173 20.59 40.78 -10.41
C GLY A 173 19.31 41.12 -11.15
N ALA A 174 18.48 40.10 -11.39
CA ALA A 174 17.35 40.11 -12.31
C ALA A 174 16.08 40.80 -11.75
N VAL A 175 16.25 41.93 -11.06
CA VAL A 175 15.17 42.66 -10.36
C VAL A 175 14.09 43.12 -11.34
N LYS A 176 14.49 43.61 -12.52
CA LYS A 176 13.58 44.14 -13.53
C LYS A 176 12.82 43.02 -14.25
N GLU A 177 13.49 41.91 -14.52
CA GLU A 177 12.92 40.72 -15.14
C GLU A 177 11.90 40.05 -14.23
N ILE A 178 12.18 39.97 -12.92
CA ILE A 178 11.27 39.40 -11.93
C ILE A 178 10.08 40.31 -11.66
N THR A 179 10.32 41.58 -11.35
CA THR A 179 9.28 42.47 -10.78
C THR A 179 8.61 43.36 -11.84
N GLY A 180 9.24 43.53 -13.00
CA GLY A 180 8.86 44.49 -14.04
C GLY A 180 9.27 45.93 -13.73
N TYR A 181 9.66 46.26 -12.50
CA TYR A 181 10.07 47.60 -12.13
C TYR A 181 11.56 47.83 -12.41
N ASP A 182 11.90 49.05 -12.80
CA ASP A 182 13.30 49.46 -12.93
C ASP A 182 13.96 49.59 -11.54
N LEU A 183 15.27 49.30 -11.44
CA LEU A 183 16.02 49.37 -10.17
C LEU A 183 15.92 50.74 -9.49
N SER A 184 15.76 51.80 -10.28
CA SER A 184 15.54 53.17 -9.80
C SER A 184 14.29 53.30 -8.92
N ARG A 185 13.30 52.41 -9.06
CA ARG A 185 12.12 52.38 -8.20
C ARG A 185 12.45 51.91 -6.80
N PHE A 186 13.47 51.06 -6.63
CA PHE A 186 13.84 50.42 -5.37
C PHE A 186 14.98 51.11 -4.62
N THR A 187 15.49 52.22 -5.15
CA THR A 187 16.54 53.01 -4.53
C THR A 187 15.99 53.73 -3.30
N ASP A 188 16.66 53.58 -2.15
CA ASP A 188 16.27 54.15 -0.86
C ASP A 188 14.95 53.62 -0.24
N ILE A 189 14.46 52.45 -0.67
CA ILE A 189 13.32 51.81 0.00
C ILE A 189 13.79 50.96 1.19
N GLY A 190 13.25 51.24 2.37
CA GLY A 190 13.37 50.38 3.57
C GLY A 190 12.29 49.29 3.65
N VAL A 191 12.29 48.50 4.72
CA VAL A 191 11.37 47.36 4.91
C VAL A 191 9.88 47.76 4.79
N GLU A 192 9.52 48.97 5.25
CA GLU A 192 8.13 49.46 5.17
C GLU A 192 7.68 49.78 3.73
N GLY A 193 8.56 50.34 2.90
CA GLY A 193 8.22 50.63 1.50
C GLY A 193 8.21 49.38 0.63
N TRP A 194 8.96 48.34 1.01
CA TRP A 194 8.89 47.01 0.39
C TRP A 194 7.52 46.34 0.60
N ALA A 195 6.90 46.54 1.76
CA ALA A 195 5.58 46.00 2.08
C ALA A 195 4.45 46.49 1.15
N GLU A 196 4.62 47.62 0.47
CA GLU A 196 3.63 48.17 -0.47
C GLU A 196 3.36 47.26 -1.67
N PHE A 197 4.34 46.46 -2.05
CA PHE A 197 4.26 45.56 -3.19
C PHE A 197 3.75 44.17 -2.81
N ILE A 198 3.72 43.83 -1.53
CA ILE A 198 3.23 42.53 -1.04
C ILE A 198 1.69 42.53 -1.03
N HIS A 199 1.09 41.39 -1.38
CA HIS A 199 -0.35 41.19 -1.29
C HIS A 199 -0.86 41.46 0.14
N PRO A 200 -2.01 42.14 0.33
CA PRO A 200 -2.51 42.54 1.65
C PRO A 200 -2.58 41.41 2.68
N GLU A 201 -2.97 40.20 2.26
CA GLU A 201 -3.05 39.01 3.13
C GLU A 201 -1.69 38.48 3.57
N ASP A 202 -0.65 38.65 2.74
CA ASP A 202 0.70 38.15 3.03
C ASP A 202 1.53 39.15 3.84
N ARG A 203 1.20 40.44 3.73
CA ARG A 203 2.00 41.56 4.26
C ARG A 203 2.37 41.39 5.74
N GLN A 204 1.39 41.11 6.61
CA GLN A 204 1.64 41.01 8.05
C GLN A 204 2.57 39.83 8.38
N ARG A 205 2.34 38.68 7.75
CA ARG A 205 3.16 37.48 7.94
C ARG A 205 4.60 37.72 7.51
N VAL A 206 4.78 38.35 6.36
CA VAL A 206 6.11 38.61 5.81
C VAL A 206 6.87 39.62 6.67
N LEU A 207 6.24 40.72 7.08
CA LEU A 207 6.87 41.72 7.95
C LEU A 207 7.31 41.12 9.30
N LEU A 208 6.46 40.31 9.93
CA LEU A 208 6.80 39.63 11.18
C LEU A 208 8.00 38.70 11.03
N GLN A 209 8.08 37.96 9.92
CA GLN A 209 9.22 37.07 9.66
C GLN A 209 10.53 37.86 9.48
N VAL A 210 10.51 38.92 8.67
CA VAL A 210 11.69 39.77 8.43
C VAL A 210 12.13 40.45 9.72
N GLN A 211 11.18 40.98 10.51
CA GLN A 211 11.47 41.60 11.80
C GLN A 211 12.06 40.61 12.79
N HIS A 212 11.48 39.41 12.91
CA HIS A 212 12.01 38.35 13.77
C HIS A 212 13.44 37.97 13.39
N SER A 213 13.75 37.88 12.09
CA SER A 213 15.10 37.62 11.61
C SER A 213 16.08 38.75 11.93
N LEU A 214 15.67 40.02 11.83
CA LEU A 214 16.49 41.15 12.26
C LEU A 214 16.76 41.16 13.77
N GLU A 215 15.78 40.74 14.58
CA GLU A 215 15.92 40.69 16.05
C GLU A 215 16.77 39.51 16.52
N THR A 216 16.69 38.37 15.83
CA THR A 216 17.34 37.12 16.26
C THR A 216 18.65 36.82 15.55
N GLY A 217 18.95 37.51 14.45
CA GLY A 217 20.05 37.16 13.56
C GLY A 217 19.82 35.87 12.75
N SER A 218 18.61 35.31 12.76
CA SER A 218 18.31 34.04 12.09
C SER A 218 18.03 34.21 10.60
N ALA A 219 18.49 33.27 9.79
CA ALA A 219 18.12 33.20 8.38
C ALA A 219 16.63 32.86 8.22
N TYR A 220 15.99 33.37 7.17
CA TYR A 220 14.61 33.06 6.84
C TYR A 220 14.44 32.62 5.40
N GLU A 221 13.39 31.85 5.18
CA GLU A 221 12.86 31.52 3.86
C GLU A 221 11.35 31.71 3.89
N ILE A 222 10.82 32.50 2.97
CA ILE A 222 9.40 32.83 2.93
C ILE A 222 8.91 32.98 1.49
N GLN A 223 7.68 32.56 1.25
CA GLN A 223 6.98 32.76 -0.02
C GLN A 223 5.84 33.75 0.15
N TYR A 224 5.68 34.67 -0.80
CA TYR A 224 4.60 35.67 -0.79
C TYR A 224 4.28 36.18 -2.19
N ARG A 225 3.05 36.71 -2.33
CA ARG A 225 2.60 37.33 -3.57
C ARG A 225 3.07 38.77 -3.67
N TRP A 226 3.71 39.09 -4.79
CA TRP A 226 4.25 40.40 -5.12
C TRP A 226 3.50 41.02 -6.29
N ARG A 227 3.16 42.31 -6.20
CA ARG A 227 2.48 43.03 -7.27
C ARG A 227 3.50 43.54 -8.28
N SER A 228 3.50 42.97 -9.49
CA SER A 228 4.35 43.40 -10.60
C SER A 228 3.98 44.80 -11.10
N GLN A 229 4.80 45.38 -11.99
CA GLN A 229 4.51 46.68 -12.63
C GLN A 229 3.19 46.69 -13.41
N THR A 230 2.77 45.54 -13.95
CA THR A 230 1.51 45.40 -14.69
C THR A 230 0.29 45.26 -13.79
N GLY A 231 0.48 45.20 -12.47
CA GLY A 231 -0.59 45.05 -11.48
C GLY A 231 -0.99 43.59 -11.20
N VAL A 232 -0.35 42.62 -11.86
CA VAL A 232 -0.56 41.19 -11.61
C VAL A 232 0.26 40.74 -10.41
N TYR A 233 -0.33 39.89 -9.55
CA TYR A 233 0.42 39.27 -8.47
C TYR A 233 1.22 38.06 -8.99
N ILE A 234 2.52 38.05 -8.69
CA ILE A 234 3.46 36.97 -8.96
C ILE A 234 3.93 36.35 -7.65
N ASP A 235 4.19 35.05 -7.63
CA ASP A 235 4.67 34.35 -6.45
C ASP A 235 6.19 34.43 -6.39
N LEU A 236 6.70 34.98 -5.29
CA LEU A 236 8.13 35.11 -5.02
C LEU A 236 8.52 34.24 -3.84
N GLN A 237 9.71 33.64 -3.94
CA GLN A 237 10.41 33.02 -2.83
C GLN A 237 11.57 33.92 -2.42
N ASP A 238 11.61 34.31 -1.16
CA ASP A 238 12.59 35.20 -0.57
C ASP A 238 13.39 34.43 0.51
N ARG A 239 14.71 34.47 0.39
CA ARG A 239 15.65 33.86 1.32
C ARG A 239 16.62 34.92 1.83
N GLY A 240 16.56 35.23 3.11
CA GLY A 240 17.41 36.23 3.74
C GLY A 240 18.29 35.64 4.84
N ALA A 241 19.52 36.16 4.97
CA ALA A 241 20.43 35.91 6.06
C ALA A 241 20.83 37.24 6.70
N VAL A 242 20.88 37.26 8.03
CA VAL A 242 21.19 38.46 8.81
C VAL A 242 22.60 38.37 9.37
N LEU A 243 23.37 39.44 9.20
CA LEU A 243 24.70 39.62 9.76
C LEU A 243 24.61 40.49 11.01
N THR A 244 25.12 39.98 12.11
CA THR A 244 25.10 40.64 13.42
C THR A 244 26.50 41.12 13.82
N ASP A 245 26.58 42.19 14.60
CA ASP A 245 27.82 42.65 15.24
C ASP A 245 28.22 41.73 16.42
N GLU A 246 29.37 41.99 17.04
CA GLU A 246 29.87 41.24 18.20
C GLU A 246 28.94 41.31 19.43
N GLN A 247 27.97 42.24 19.43
CA GLN A 247 26.96 42.43 20.48
C GLN A 247 25.61 41.79 20.10
N GLY A 248 25.55 41.05 18.99
CA GLY A 248 24.35 40.37 18.51
C GLY A 248 23.33 41.27 17.80
N ARG A 249 23.66 42.53 17.52
CA ARG A 249 22.76 43.44 16.80
C ARG A 249 22.91 43.29 15.30
N ALA A 250 21.80 43.11 14.59
CA ALA A 250 21.79 43.06 13.14
C ALA A 250 22.26 44.40 12.55
N TYR A 251 23.32 44.38 11.73
CA TYR A 251 23.78 45.56 10.99
C TYR A 251 23.55 45.43 9.48
N ARG A 252 23.35 44.22 8.97
CA ARG A 252 23.15 43.98 7.53
C ARG A 252 22.30 42.73 7.29
N MET A 253 21.50 42.71 6.23
CA MET A 253 20.75 41.55 5.78
C MET A 253 20.97 41.36 4.28
N LEU A 254 21.40 40.16 3.91
CA LEU A 254 21.62 39.77 2.53
C LEU A 254 20.58 38.73 2.15
N GLY A 255 19.95 38.86 1.00
CA GLY A 255 19.02 37.83 0.56
C GLY A 255 18.82 37.77 -0.94
N SER A 256 18.17 36.69 -1.37
CA SER A 256 17.83 36.42 -2.76
C SER A 256 16.35 36.14 -2.93
N ILE A 257 15.80 36.68 -4.00
CA ILE A 257 14.40 36.59 -4.38
C ILE A 257 14.31 35.90 -5.74
N SER A 258 13.51 34.84 -5.81
CA SER A 258 13.28 34.04 -7.01
C SER A 258 11.79 34.05 -7.38
N ASN A 259 11.47 34.16 -8.68
CA ASN A 259 10.10 34.01 -9.17
C ASN A 259 9.74 32.53 -9.26
N ILE A 260 8.71 32.11 -8.52
CA ILE A 260 8.23 30.71 -8.48
C ILE A 260 6.84 30.54 -9.11
N THR A 261 6.29 31.59 -9.73
CA THR A 261 4.92 31.59 -10.29
C THR A 261 4.70 30.44 -11.28
N ALA A 262 5.66 30.23 -12.21
CA ALA A 262 5.57 29.15 -13.20
C ALA A 262 5.61 27.75 -12.55
N GLN A 263 6.45 27.59 -11.52
CA GLN A 263 6.57 26.34 -10.77
C GLN A 263 5.30 26.02 -9.96
N GLN A 264 4.71 27.03 -9.32
CA GLN A 264 3.47 26.88 -8.55
C GLN A 264 2.27 26.57 -9.45
N ASN A 265 2.15 27.24 -10.59
CA ASN A 265 1.10 26.94 -11.58
C ASN A 265 1.24 25.51 -12.12
N ALA A 266 2.45 25.10 -12.50
CA ALA A 266 2.69 23.73 -12.98
C ALA A 266 2.36 22.67 -11.91
N LEU A 267 2.71 22.92 -10.64
CA LEU A 267 2.36 22.03 -9.54
C LEU A 267 0.84 21.95 -9.34
N ARG A 268 0.16 23.09 -9.37
CA ARG A 268 -1.30 23.17 -9.23
C ARG A 268 -2.03 22.46 -10.37
N ASP A 269 -1.61 22.69 -11.61
CA ASP A 269 -2.18 22.04 -12.79
C ASP A 269 -1.97 20.53 -12.72
N ARG A 270 -0.78 20.07 -12.27
CA ARG A 270 -0.50 18.66 -12.04
C ARG A 270 -1.39 18.07 -10.95
N THR A 271 -1.53 18.72 -9.80
CA THR A 271 -2.39 18.23 -8.70
C THR A 271 -3.86 18.18 -9.12
N LEU A 272 -4.33 19.17 -9.90
CA LEU A 272 -5.69 19.16 -10.45
C LEU A 272 -5.87 18.04 -11.48
N ALA A 273 -4.90 17.80 -12.36
CA ALA A 273 -4.93 16.71 -13.32
C ALA A 273 -4.88 15.33 -12.64
N GLU A 274 -4.05 15.15 -11.61
CA GLU A 274 -3.98 13.93 -10.80
C GLU A 274 -5.30 13.68 -10.06
N ALA A 275 -5.89 14.72 -9.45
CA ALA A 275 -7.19 14.63 -8.80
C ALA A 275 -8.32 14.32 -9.80
N GLN A 276 -8.31 14.93 -10.99
CA GLN A 276 -9.29 14.67 -12.05
C GLN A 276 -9.15 13.25 -12.60
N LEU A 277 -7.93 12.75 -12.78
CA LEU A 277 -7.65 11.38 -13.21
C LEU A 277 -8.15 10.39 -12.16
N GLN A 278 -7.83 10.61 -10.88
CA GLN A 278 -8.31 9.75 -9.79
C GLN A 278 -9.83 9.76 -9.68
N ASN A 279 -10.47 10.94 -9.80
CA ASN A 279 -11.92 11.04 -9.77
C ASN A 279 -12.57 10.32 -10.97
N THR A 280 -11.97 10.43 -12.15
CA THR A 280 -12.42 9.71 -13.35
C THR A 280 -12.27 8.20 -13.19
N GLN A 281 -11.13 7.73 -12.65
CA GLN A 281 -10.90 6.31 -12.36
C GLN A 281 -11.92 5.77 -11.35
N ASN A 282 -12.10 6.45 -10.22
CA ASN A 282 -13.07 6.05 -9.19
C ASN A 282 -14.51 6.04 -9.73
N PHE A 283 -14.87 7.00 -10.58
CA PHE A 283 -16.19 7.05 -11.22
C PHE A 283 -16.40 5.85 -12.16
N LEU A 284 -15.42 5.52 -13.00
CA LEU A 284 -15.49 4.36 -13.90
C LEU A 284 -15.54 3.04 -13.13
N GLU A 285 -14.71 2.87 -12.09
CA GLU A 285 -14.75 1.70 -11.22
C GLU A 285 -16.12 1.56 -10.53
N SER A 286 -16.68 2.66 -10.04
CA SER A 286 -18.00 2.66 -9.39
C SER A 286 -19.12 2.27 -10.36
N ILE A 287 -19.08 2.72 -11.62
CA ILE A 287 -20.03 2.27 -12.65
C ILE A 287 -19.89 0.76 -12.87
N LEU A 288 -18.67 0.27 -13.10
CA LEU A 288 -18.43 -1.15 -13.35
C LEU A 288 -18.89 -2.03 -12.19
N GLN A 289 -18.67 -1.58 -10.94
CA GLN A 289 -19.08 -2.31 -9.74
C GLN A 289 -20.60 -2.33 -9.50
N THR A 290 -21.34 -1.34 -10.00
CA THR A 290 -22.78 -1.18 -9.73
C THR A 290 -23.68 -1.60 -10.89
N LEU A 291 -23.14 -1.75 -12.10
CA LEU A 291 -23.89 -2.21 -13.26
C LEU A 291 -24.50 -3.60 -13.00
N PRO A 292 -25.83 -3.77 -13.14
CA PRO A 292 -26.51 -5.05 -12.91
C PRO A 292 -26.36 -6.03 -14.08
N VAL A 293 -25.50 -5.71 -15.06
CA VAL A 293 -25.21 -6.51 -16.24
C VAL A 293 -23.76 -6.97 -16.21
N PRO A 294 -23.48 -8.24 -16.51
CA PRO A 294 -22.12 -8.73 -16.73
C PRO A 294 -21.41 -7.92 -17.81
N VAL A 295 -20.31 -7.30 -17.42
CA VAL A 295 -19.38 -6.63 -18.31
C VAL A 295 -18.04 -7.31 -18.16
N VAL A 296 -17.51 -7.81 -19.26
CA VAL A 296 -16.22 -8.52 -19.29
C VAL A 296 -15.34 -7.93 -20.39
N ALA A 297 -14.04 -7.85 -20.15
CA ALA A 297 -13.10 -7.43 -21.19
C ALA A 297 -11.91 -8.37 -21.29
N LYS A 298 -11.40 -8.53 -22.50
CA LYS A 298 -10.19 -9.30 -22.83
C LYS A 298 -9.16 -8.41 -23.50
N GLU A 299 -7.88 -8.65 -23.27
CA GLU A 299 -6.83 -8.00 -24.05
C GLU A 299 -6.72 -8.61 -25.46
N ALA A 300 -6.43 -7.78 -26.46
CA ALA A 300 -6.58 -8.16 -27.86
C ALA A 300 -5.52 -9.17 -28.38
N LYS A 301 -4.39 -9.35 -27.70
CA LYS A 301 -3.25 -10.14 -28.19
C LYS A 301 -3.36 -11.62 -27.88
N GLU A 302 -3.65 -11.99 -26.64
CA GLU A 302 -3.79 -13.39 -26.19
C GLU A 302 -5.21 -13.71 -25.69
N LEU A 303 -6.16 -12.77 -25.80
CA LEU A 303 -7.56 -12.90 -25.37
C LEU A 303 -7.69 -13.22 -23.88
N ARG A 304 -6.76 -12.73 -23.06
CA ARG A 304 -6.84 -12.91 -21.60
C ARG A 304 -7.84 -11.95 -20.98
N PHE A 305 -8.66 -12.43 -20.06
CA PHE A 305 -9.61 -11.59 -19.32
C PHE A 305 -8.86 -10.55 -18.47
N VAL A 306 -9.22 -9.28 -18.63
CA VAL A 306 -8.65 -8.13 -17.90
C VAL A 306 -9.69 -7.36 -17.09
N LEU A 307 -10.98 -7.59 -17.34
CA LEU A 307 -12.08 -7.00 -16.60
C LEU A 307 -13.15 -8.06 -16.36
N TRP A 308 -13.60 -8.15 -15.11
CA TRP A 308 -14.68 -9.02 -14.68
C TRP A 308 -15.45 -8.32 -13.56
N ASN A 309 -16.64 -7.80 -13.87
CA ASN A 309 -17.40 -7.00 -12.91
C ASN A 309 -18.24 -7.88 -11.94
N PRO A 310 -18.77 -7.34 -10.83
CA PRO A 310 -19.51 -8.12 -9.85
C PRO A 310 -20.76 -8.83 -10.42
N ALA A 311 -21.43 -8.23 -11.40
CA ALA A 311 -22.54 -8.88 -12.08
C ALA A 311 -22.09 -10.11 -12.88
N ALA A 312 -20.91 -10.07 -13.50
CA ALA A 312 -20.31 -11.24 -14.14
C ALA A 312 -20.00 -12.34 -13.13
N GLU A 313 -19.51 -12.02 -11.92
CA GLU A 313 -19.33 -13.02 -10.87
C GLU A 313 -20.64 -13.69 -10.45
N ALA A 314 -21.70 -12.89 -10.28
CA ALA A 314 -23.00 -13.39 -9.84
C ALA A 314 -23.70 -14.26 -10.88
N ILE A 315 -23.65 -13.88 -12.17
CA ILE A 315 -24.39 -14.54 -13.25
C ILE A 315 -23.58 -15.69 -13.88
N LEU A 316 -22.27 -15.51 -14.07
CA LEU A 316 -21.40 -16.51 -14.69
C LEU A 316 -20.76 -17.45 -13.65
N GLY A 317 -20.85 -17.13 -12.36
CA GLY A 317 -20.49 -18.02 -11.25
C GLY A 317 -18.99 -18.23 -11.01
N SER A 318 -18.13 -17.44 -11.68
CA SER A 318 -16.68 -17.45 -11.45
C SER A 318 -16.23 -16.12 -10.85
N LYS A 319 -15.40 -16.15 -9.82
CA LYS A 319 -14.83 -14.93 -9.22
C LYS A 319 -13.81 -14.29 -10.15
N ALA A 320 -13.69 -12.96 -10.10
CA ALA A 320 -12.73 -12.20 -10.89
C ALA A 320 -11.30 -12.71 -10.68
N GLU A 321 -10.90 -12.98 -9.43
CA GLU A 321 -9.57 -13.53 -9.08
C GLU A 321 -9.25 -14.86 -9.77
N GLU A 322 -10.27 -15.66 -10.10
CA GLU A 322 -10.09 -16.94 -10.79
C GLU A 322 -10.03 -16.79 -12.31
N VAL A 323 -10.50 -15.67 -12.86
CA VAL A 323 -10.72 -15.47 -14.30
C VAL A 323 -9.70 -14.50 -14.90
N LEU A 324 -9.32 -13.46 -14.17
CA LEU A 324 -8.38 -12.45 -14.62
C LEU A 324 -7.03 -13.09 -14.98
N GLY A 325 -6.51 -12.76 -16.17
CA GLY A 325 -5.28 -13.30 -16.73
C GLY A 325 -5.42 -14.65 -17.46
N LYS A 326 -6.56 -15.32 -17.37
CA LYS A 326 -6.86 -16.57 -18.10
C LYS A 326 -7.51 -16.31 -19.45
N ASN A 327 -7.50 -17.28 -20.34
CA ASN A 327 -8.25 -17.25 -21.60
C ASN A 327 -9.46 -18.21 -21.56
N ASP A 328 -10.23 -18.30 -22.65
CA ASP A 328 -11.42 -19.16 -22.71
C ASP A 328 -11.10 -20.66 -22.58
N TYR A 329 -9.93 -21.13 -23.05
CA TYR A 329 -9.53 -22.54 -22.92
C TYR A 329 -9.28 -22.95 -21.47
N ASP A 330 -8.89 -22.00 -20.62
CA ASP A 330 -8.69 -22.25 -19.20
C ASP A 330 -10.01 -22.37 -18.42
N LEU A 331 -11.14 -21.95 -19.01
CA LEU A 331 -12.44 -21.82 -18.34
C LEU A 331 -13.54 -22.70 -18.94
N PHE A 332 -13.52 -22.97 -20.24
CA PHE A 332 -14.58 -23.65 -20.96
C PHE A 332 -14.09 -24.93 -21.67
N PRO A 333 -14.97 -25.91 -21.94
CA PRO A 333 -14.62 -27.07 -22.76
C PRO A 333 -14.07 -26.64 -24.13
N PRO A 334 -13.13 -27.41 -24.73
CA PRO A 334 -12.45 -27.02 -25.97
C PRO A 334 -13.40 -26.61 -27.11
N GLU A 335 -14.48 -27.37 -27.32
CA GLU A 335 -15.46 -27.07 -28.37
C GLU A 335 -16.19 -25.72 -28.16
N GLN A 336 -16.43 -25.31 -26.91
CA GLN A 336 -17.01 -23.99 -26.61
C GLN A 336 -15.96 -22.88 -26.67
N ALA A 337 -14.78 -23.12 -26.12
CA ALA A 337 -13.67 -22.16 -26.16
C ALA A 337 -13.27 -21.80 -27.60
N ASP A 338 -13.22 -22.80 -28.50
CA ASP A 338 -12.97 -22.59 -29.93
C ASP A 338 -14.01 -21.64 -30.55
N GLY A 339 -15.30 -21.86 -30.25
CA GLY A 339 -16.39 -21.03 -30.74
C GLY A 339 -16.33 -19.59 -30.22
N PHE A 340 -15.98 -19.39 -28.93
CA PHE A 340 -15.83 -18.06 -28.36
C PHE A 340 -14.65 -17.30 -28.94
N ILE A 341 -13.48 -17.94 -29.04
CA ILE A 341 -12.25 -17.33 -29.57
C ILE A 341 -12.42 -16.98 -31.05
N GLN A 342 -13.10 -17.81 -31.83
CA GLN A 342 -13.38 -17.51 -33.24
C GLN A 342 -14.18 -16.21 -33.38
N LYS A 343 -15.26 -16.07 -32.60
CA LYS A 343 -16.08 -14.85 -32.58
C LYS A 343 -15.30 -13.66 -32.06
N ASP A 344 -14.48 -13.83 -31.03
CA ASP A 344 -13.67 -12.75 -30.45
C ASP A 344 -12.64 -12.21 -31.45
N ARG A 345 -11.99 -13.10 -32.21
CA ARG A 345 -11.10 -12.70 -33.31
C ARG A 345 -11.85 -11.98 -34.42
N GLU A 346 -13.05 -12.45 -34.76
CA GLU A 346 -13.89 -11.79 -35.77
C GLU A 346 -14.23 -10.35 -35.38
N VAL A 347 -14.57 -10.08 -34.11
CA VAL A 347 -14.81 -8.72 -33.58
C VAL A 347 -13.55 -7.86 -33.71
N LEU A 348 -12.39 -8.39 -33.32
CA LEU A 348 -11.13 -7.67 -33.35
C LEU A 348 -10.65 -7.38 -34.79
N GLU A 349 -10.88 -8.30 -35.73
CA GLU A 349 -10.52 -8.12 -37.14
C GLU A 349 -11.47 -7.15 -37.85
N GLN A 350 -12.78 -7.29 -37.64
CA GLN A 350 -13.79 -6.48 -38.33
C GLN A 350 -14.00 -5.10 -37.69
N HIS A 351 -13.53 -4.87 -36.46
CA HIS A 351 -13.74 -3.64 -35.69
C HIS A 351 -15.23 -3.25 -35.56
N ALA A 352 -16.10 -4.25 -35.59
CA ALA A 352 -17.55 -4.08 -35.64
C ALA A 352 -18.21 -4.68 -34.39
N LEU A 353 -19.36 -4.12 -34.03
CA LEU A 353 -20.22 -4.70 -33.00
C LEU A 353 -20.81 -6.00 -33.53
N ILE A 354 -20.52 -7.11 -32.85
CA ILE A 354 -21.15 -8.40 -33.11
C ILE A 354 -22.20 -8.64 -32.03
N ASP A 355 -23.43 -8.77 -32.49
CA ASP A 355 -24.58 -9.09 -31.64
C ASP A 355 -24.90 -10.57 -31.76
N ILE A 356 -24.93 -11.27 -30.63
CA ILE A 356 -25.17 -12.71 -30.57
C ILE A 356 -26.50 -12.92 -29.81
N PRO A 357 -27.62 -13.08 -30.53
CA PRO A 357 -28.97 -13.12 -29.95
C PRO A 357 -29.15 -14.24 -28.92
N GLU A 358 -28.52 -15.38 -29.18
CA GLU A 358 -28.63 -16.59 -28.36
C GLU A 358 -27.26 -17.31 -28.35
N GLU A 359 -26.58 -17.23 -27.22
CA GLU A 359 -25.32 -17.90 -26.93
C GLU A 359 -25.54 -18.88 -25.78
N ILE A 360 -25.52 -20.17 -26.09
CA ILE A 360 -25.71 -21.22 -25.08
C ILE A 360 -24.35 -21.45 -24.41
N VAL A 361 -24.28 -21.16 -23.12
CA VAL A 361 -23.08 -21.33 -22.32
C VAL A 361 -23.35 -22.35 -21.23
N GLN A 362 -22.48 -23.34 -21.13
CA GLN A 362 -22.55 -24.31 -20.06
C GLN A 362 -21.79 -23.77 -18.85
N SER A 363 -22.50 -23.60 -17.73
CA SER A 363 -21.87 -23.18 -16.48
C SER A 363 -20.92 -24.25 -15.96
N LYS A 364 -20.04 -23.88 -15.02
CA LYS A 364 -19.21 -24.84 -14.27
C LYS A 364 -20.03 -25.92 -13.54
N SER A 365 -21.31 -25.66 -13.22
CA SER A 365 -22.21 -26.63 -12.60
C SER A 365 -22.90 -27.56 -13.62
N GLY A 366 -22.61 -27.40 -14.92
CA GLY A 366 -23.19 -28.20 -16.01
C GLY A 366 -24.56 -27.71 -16.50
N GLU A 367 -25.07 -26.60 -15.96
CA GLU A 367 -26.33 -25.97 -16.36
C GLU A 367 -26.14 -25.20 -17.68
N ASN A 368 -27.04 -25.40 -18.64
CA ASN A 368 -27.04 -24.61 -19.87
C ASN A 368 -27.81 -23.32 -19.65
N ARG A 369 -27.14 -22.18 -19.79
CA ARG A 369 -27.76 -20.85 -19.79
C ARG A 369 -27.79 -20.26 -21.19
N ILE A 370 -28.81 -19.47 -21.46
CA ILE A 370 -28.98 -18.78 -22.74
C ILE A 370 -28.66 -17.31 -22.51
N PHE A 371 -27.53 -16.88 -23.06
CA PHE A 371 -27.09 -15.50 -22.99
C PHE A 371 -27.35 -14.76 -24.29
N HIS A 372 -27.69 -13.49 -24.17
CA HIS A 372 -27.62 -12.52 -25.24
C HIS A 372 -26.31 -11.75 -25.07
N THR A 373 -25.37 -11.89 -26.00
CA THR A 373 -24.02 -11.34 -25.86
C THR A 373 -23.74 -10.33 -26.96
N THR A 374 -23.41 -9.10 -26.57
CA THR A 374 -22.91 -8.09 -27.50
C THR A 374 -21.42 -7.89 -27.29
N LYS A 375 -20.63 -7.97 -28.37
CA LYS A 375 -19.16 -7.83 -28.33
C LYS A 375 -18.69 -6.67 -29.20
N THR A 376 -17.74 -5.89 -28.70
CA THR A 376 -17.14 -4.76 -29.44
C THR A 376 -15.65 -4.63 -29.16
N ALA A 377 -14.88 -4.19 -30.16
CA ALA A 377 -13.47 -3.84 -29.98
C ALA A 377 -13.33 -2.44 -29.36
N VAL A 378 -12.40 -2.29 -28.44
CA VAL A 378 -11.94 -1.01 -27.88
C VAL A 378 -10.58 -0.70 -28.50
N LEU A 379 -10.51 0.42 -29.20
CA LEU A 379 -9.35 0.81 -30.00
C LEU A 379 -8.48 1.83 -29.26
N ASP A 380 -7.18 1.82 -29.55
CA ASP A 380 -6.26 2.89 -29.16
C ASP A 380 -6.41 4.14 -30.04
N ALA A 381 -5.59 5.18 -29.76
CA ALA A 381 -5.63 6.45 -30.50
C ALA A 381 -5.20 6.29 -31.97
N GLU A 382 -4.43 5.26 -32.28
CA GLU A 382 -3.94 4.89 -33.60
C GLU A 382 -4.95 4.00 -34.37
N GLY A 383 -6.06 3.59 -33.73
CA GLY A 383 -7.11 2.76 -34.32
C GLY A 383 -6.86 1.25 -34.23
N THR A 384 -5.88 0.82 -33.44
CA THR A 384 -5.54 -0.59 -33.21
C THR A 384 -6.38 -1.17 -32.07
N PRO A 385 -6.95 -2.38 -32.18
CA PRO A 385 -7.67 -3.01 -31.08
C PRO A 385 -6.76 -3.30 -29.88
N GLN A 386 -7.11 -2.74 -28.72
CA GLN A 386 -6.41 -2.97 -27.46
C GLN A 386 -7.16 -3.97 -26.58
N TYR A 387 -8.48 -3.88 -26.56
CA TYR A 387 -9.34 -4.76 -25.77
C TYR A 387 -10.58 -5.18 -26.57
N LEU A 388 -11.17 -6.29 -26.17
CA LEU A 388 -12.51 -6.71 -26.56
C LEU A 388 -13.42 -6.58 -25.35
N LEU A 389 -14.51 -5.82 -25.47
CA LEU A 389 -15.53 -5.67 -24.44
C LEU A 389 -16.75 -6.51 -24.82
N ALA A 390 -17.26 -7.30 -23.88
CA ALA A 390 -18.51 -8.03 -24.02
C ALA A 390 -19.49 -7.68 -22.90
N ILE A 391 -20.74 -7.44 -23.27
CA ILE A 391 -21.87 -7.25 -22.36
C ILE A 391 -22.79 -8.46 -22.54
N ILE A 392 -23.16 -9.10 -21.44
CA ILE A 392 -23.88 -10.37 -21.44
C ILE A 392 -25.18 -10.21 -20.66
N GLU A 393 -26.30 -10.58 -21.26
CA GLU A 393 -27.62 -10.56 -20.62
C GLU A 393 -28.17 -11.99 -20.51
N ASP A 394 -28.62 -12.38 -19.32
CA ASP A 394 -29.27 -13.68 -19.11
C ASP A 394 -30.74 -13.63 -19.54
N ILE A 395 -31.06 -14.33 -20.62
CA ILE A 395 -32.41 -14.39 -21.19
C ILE A 395 -33.09 -15.75 -20.96
N THR A 396 -32.52 -16.59 -20.09
CA THR A 396 -32.99 -17.96 -19.84
C THR A 396 -34.44 -17.99 -19.36
N ASP A 397 -34.80 -17.15 -18.37
CA ASP A 397 -36.17 -17.07 -17.82
C ASP A 397 -37.20 -16.52 -18.82
N ARG A 398 -36.79 -15.54 -19.63
CA ARG A 398 -37.66 -14.96 -20.67
C ARG A 398 -37.97 -16.00 -21.74
N LYS A 399 -36.96 -16.75 -22.18
CA LYS A 399 -37.13 -17.81 -23.19
C LYS A 399 -37.88 -19.01 -22.64
N SER A 400 -37.65 -19.39 -21.38
CA SER A 400 -38.42 -20.47 -20.74
C SER A 400 -39.90 -20.08 -20.59
N SER A 401 -40.21 -18.82 -20.30
CA SER A 401 -41.59 -18.31 -20.22
C SER A 401 -42.28 -18.20 -21.57
N GLU A 402 -41.59 -17.71 -22.62
CA GLU A 402 -42.11 -17.69 -23.99
C GLU A 402 -42.34 -19.10 -24.53
N ALA A 403 -41.40 -20.01 -24.27
CA ALA A 403 -41.56 -21.42 -24.57
C ALA A 403 -42.73 -22.03 -23.79
N ALA A 404 -42.87 -21.76 -22.50
CA ALA A 404 -43.96 -22.26 -21.67
C ALA A 404 -45.33 -21.72 -22.09
N LEU A 405 -45.43 -20.46 -22.56
CA LEU A 405 -46.67 -19.89 -23.07
C LEU A 405 -47.06 -20.52 -24.41
N ARG A 406 -46.11 -20.64 -25.34
CA ARG A 406 -46.33 -21.28 -26.65
C ARG A 406 -46.62 -22.78 -26.50
N GLU A 407 -45.94 -23.42 -25.57
CA GLU A 407 -46.19 -24.79 -25.16
C GLU A 407 -47.54 -24.90 -24.44
N SER A 408 -47.97 -23.93 -23.64
CA SER A 408 -49.30 -23.91 -23.00
C SER A 408 -50.43 -23.75 -24.01
N GLU A 409 -50.29 -22.88 -25.01
CA GLU A 409 -51.28 -22.74 -26.11
C GLU A 409 -51.34 -23.99 -26.99
N THR A 410 -50.17 -24.56 -27.33
CA THR A 410 -50.08 -25.81 -28.09
C THR A 410 -50.59 -26.98 -27.26
N LYS A 411 -50.24 -27.06 -25.97
CA LYS A 411 -50.76 -28.03 -24.99
C LYS A 411 -52.26 -27.89 -24.86
N PHE A 412 -52.84 -26.69 -24.75
CA PHE A 412 -54.30 -26.52 -24.63
C PHE A 412 -55.02 -27.01 -25.89
N ARG A 413 -54.52 -26.68 -27.09
CA ARG A 413 -55.06 -27.20 -28.35
C ARG A 413 -54.91 -28.74 -28.43
N GLN A 414 -53.73 -29.27 -28.12
CA GLN A 414 -53.49 -30.72 -28.04
C GLN A 414 -54.30 -31.40 -26.93
N PHE A 415 -54.56 -30.74 -25.80
CA PHE A 415 -55.38 -31.26 -24.70
C PHE A 415 -56.83 -31.37 -25.12
N VAL A 416 -57.35 -30.41 -25.89
CA VAL A 416 -58.74 -30.43 -26.38
C VAL A 416 -58.91 -31.41 -27.55
N GLU A 417 -57.92 -31.48 -28.45
CA GLU A 417 -57.94 -32.36 -29.62
C GLU A 417 -57.60 -33.83 -29.28
N ASN A 418 -56.69 -34.07 -28.32
CA ASN A 418 -56.32 -35.40 -27.83
C ASN A 418 -56.98 -35.75 -26.48
N ALA A 419 -57.97 -34.99 -26.01
CA ALA A 419 -58.71 -35.36 -24.81
C ALA A 419 -59.35 -36.74 -25.01
N ASN A 420 -59.05 -37.68 -24.11
CA ASN A 420 -59.73 -38.98 -24.08
C ASN A 420 -61.22 -38.83 -23.72
N ASP A 421 -61.56 -37.75 -23.01
CA ASP A 421 -62.93 -37.39 -22.64
C ASP A 421 -63.54 -36.45 -23.68
N LEU A 422 -64.84 -36.60 -23.92
CA LEU A 422 -65.60 -35.64 -24.72
C LEU A 422 -65.73 -34.32 -23.97
N ILE A 423 -65.21 -33.24 -24.56
CA ILE A 423 -65.42 -31.88 -24.07
C ILE A 423 -66.62 -31.31 -24.82
N TYR A 424 -67.61 -30.82 -24.08
CA TYR A 424 -68.81 -30.27 -24.67
C TYR A 424 -69.21 -28.95 -23.99
N SER A 425 -69.97 -28.14 -24.72
CA SER A 425 -70.79 -27.11 -24.10
C SER A 425 -72.13 -27.00 -24.79
N HIS A 426 -73.17 -26.69 -24.03
CA HIS A 426 -74.52 -26.44 -24.53
C HIS A 426 -75.13 -25.19 -23.88
N ASP A 427 -76.18 -24.65 -24.49
CA ASP A 427 -76.96 -23.54 -23.94
C ASP A 427 -77.91 -24.00 -22.81
N LEU A 428 -78.76 -23.12 -22.29
CA LEU A 428 -79.65 -23.46 -21.17
C LEU A 428 -80.78 -24.41 -21.57
N GLU A 429 -81.07 -24.51 -22.87
CA GLU A 429 -82.07 -25.37 -23.48
C GLU A 429 -81.52 -26.78 -23.80
N GLY A 430 -80.24 -27.02 -23.52
CA GLY A 430 -79.59 -28.31 -23.73
C GLY A 430 -79.11 -28.55 -25.15
N ILE A 431 -78.97 -27.48 -25.96
CA ILE A 431 -78.51 -27.54 -27.34
C ILE A 431 -76.99 -27.37 -27.40
N PHE A 432 -76.29 -28.32 -28.01
CA PHE A 432 -74.83 -28.28 -28.11
C PHE A 432 -74.32 -27.05 -28.88
N THR A 433 -73.52 -26.22 -28.21
CA THR A 433 -72.81 -25.07 -28.78
C THR A 433 -71.35 -25.38 -29.14
N TYR A 434 -70.80 -26.45 -28.57
CA TYR A 434 -69.45 -26.93 -28.89
C TYR A 434 -69.33 -28.42 -28.56
N LEU A 435 -68.65 -29.18 -29.42
CA LEU A 435 -68.30 -30.58 -29.24
C LEU A 435 -66.86 -30.78 -29.71
N SER A 436 -66.01 -31.40 -28.88
CA SER A 436 -64.66 -31.80 -29.31
C SER A 436 -64.71 -32.94 -30.32
N PRO A 437 -63.65 -33.15 -31.14
CA PRO A 437 -63.59 -34.23 -32.13
C PRO A 437 -63.86 -35.63 -31.56
N LYS A 438 -63.55 -35.85 -30.27
CA LYS A 438 -63.79 -37.10 -29.52
C LYS A 438 -65.26 -37.53 -29.47
N PHE A 439 -66.19 -36.62 -29.76
CA PHE A 439 -67.61 -36.93 -29.91
C PHE A 439 -67.86 -38.07 -30.91
N PHE A 440 -67.09 -38.12 -31.99
CA PHE A 440 -67.21 -39.19 -33.00
C PHE A 440 -66.83 -40.56 -32.43
N ASP A 441 -65.72 -40.66 -31.69
CA ASP A 441 -65.26 -41.91 -31.08
C ASP A 441 -66.23 -42.45 -30.01
N LEU A 442 -66.93 -41.55 -29.32
CA LEU A 442 -67.80 -41.86 -28.19
C LEU A 442 -69.25 -42.11 -28.57
N SER A 443 -69.74 -41.48 -29.64
CA SER A 443 -71.14 -41.58 -30.05
C SER A 443 -71.33 -42.17 -31.45
N GLY A 444 -70.30 -42.18 -32.30
CA GLY A 444 -70.35 -42.59 -33.71
C GLY A 444 -70.91 -41.52 -34.66
N TYR A 445 -71.27 -40.34 -34.15
CA TYR A 445 -71.77 -39.20 -34.93
C TYR A 445 -70.70 -38.11 -35.08
N HIS A 446 -70.64 -37.45 -36.23
CA HIS A 446 -69.73 -36.31 -36.37
C HIS A 446 -70.24 -35.11 -35.53
N PRO A 447 -69.34 -34.32 -34.91
CA PRO A 447 -69.71 -33.11 -34.17
C PRO A 447 -70.65 -32.18 -34.94
N GLU A 448 -70.39 -31.99 -36.24
CA GLU A 448 -71.18 -31.12 -37.12
C GLU A 448 -72.64 -31.58 -37.26
N GLU A 449 -72.93 -32.87 -37.08
CA GLU A 449 -74.28 -33.42 -37.15
C GLU A 449 -75.11 -33.09 -35.91
N PHE A 450 -74.47 -32.77 -34.78
CA PHE A 450 -75.11 -32.61 -33.47
C PHE A 450 -74.90 -31.23 -32.83
N ILE A 451 -73.99 -30.39 -33.36
CA ILE A 451 -73.97 -28.97 -33.04
C ILE A 451 -75.32 -28.35 -33.44
N GLY A 452 -75.96 -27.64 -32.53
CA GLY A 452 -77.30 -27.09 -32.72
C GLY A 452 -78.45 -28.07 -32.45
N LYS A 453 -78.17 -29.28 -31.93
CA LYS A 453 -79.18 -30.25 -31.47
C LYS A 453 -79.12 -30.51 -29.97
N SER A 454 -80.22 -31.02 -29.42
CA SER A 454 -80.33 -31.42 -28.01
C SER A 454 -79.60 -32.73 -27.72
N PHE A 455 -79.01 -32.85 -26.53
CA PHE A 455 -78.36 -34.08 -26.05
C PHE A 455 -79.34 -35.19 -25.63
N THR A 456 -80.62 -34.87 -25.37
CA THR A 456 -81.60 -35.81 -24.81
C THR A 456 -81.75 -37.13 -25.60
N PRO A 457 -81.74 -37.15 -26.94
CA PRO A 457 -81.84 -38.40 -27.71
C PRO A 457 -80.68 -39.38 -27.53
N LEU A 458 -79.55 -38.93 -26.99
CA LEU A 458 -78.36 -39.76 -26.77
C LEU A 458 -78.37 -40.46 -25.41
N VAL A 459 -79.24 -40.07 -24.49
CA VAL A 459 -79.29 -40.59 -23.11
C VAL A 459 -80.26 -41.77 -23.01
N HIS A 460 -79.89 -42.82 -22.27
CA HIS A 460 -80.75 -43.98 -22.03
C HIS A 460 -82.06 -43.57 -21.33
N PRO A 461 -83.23 -44.08 -21.74
CA PRO A 461 -84.53 -43.71 -21.18
C PRO A 461 -84.59 -43.69 -19.64
N ASP A 462 -84.08 -44.75 -18.98
CA ASP A 462 -84.00 -44.84 -17.51
C ASP A 462 -83.13 -43.76 -16.84
N ASP A 463 -82.17 -43.17 -17.57
CA ASP A 463 -81.20 -42.23 -17.02
C ASP A 463 -81.55 -40.77 -17.37
N ILE A 464 -82.55 -40.53 -18.24
CA ILE A 464 -82.96 -39.20 -18.70
C ILE A 464 -83.36 -38.29 -17.52
N ASP A 465 -84.19 -38.79 -16.60
CA ASP A 465 -84.66 -37.98 -15.48
C ASP A 465 -83.52 -37.58 -14.54
N SER A 466 -82.57 -38.50 -14.32
CA SER A 466 -81.37 -38.28 -13.51
C SER A 466 -80.43 -37.26 -14.15
N VAL A 467 -80.21 -37.37 -15.46
CA VAL A 467 -79.37 -36.43 -16.23
C VAL A 467 -80.02 -35.06 -16.34
N ASN A 468 -81.33 -34.96 -16.56
CA ASN A 468 -82.03 -33.68 -16.61
C ASN A 468 -82.00 -32.97 -15.26
N LEU A 469 -82.17 -33.71 -14.15
CA LEU A 469 -82.05 -33.16 -12.81
C LEU A 469 -80.63 -32.63 -12.55
N PHE A 470 -79.61 -33.38 -12.97
CA PHE A 470 -78.22 -32.97 -12.89
C PHE A 470 -77.93 -31.71 -13.71
N VAL A 471 -78.40 -31.63 -14.96
CA VAL A 471 -78.22 -30.45 -15.82
C VAL A 471 -78.93 -29.24 -15.22
N ALA A 472 -80.16 -29.40 -14.70
CA ALA A 472 -80.88 -28.33 -14.02
C ALA A 472 -80.15 -27.82 -12.78
N GLN A 473 -79.54 -28.74 -12.00
CA GLN A 473 -78.69 -28.38 -10.86
C GLN A 473 -77.48 -27.56 -11.31
N VAL A 474 -76.81 -27.95 -12.40
CA VAL A 474 -75.65 -27.20 -12.90
C VAL A 474 -76.03 -25.83 -13.47
N ALA A 475 -77.16 -25.76 -14.17
CA ALA A 475 -77.72 -24.51 -14.69
C ALA A 475 -78.11 -23.53 -13.57
N SER A 476 -78.40 -24.01 -12.35
CA SER A 476 -78.64 -23.16 -11.16
C SER A 476 -77.36 -22.51 -10.59
N GLY A 477 -76.19 -22.84 -11.14
CA GLY A 477 -74.90 -22.26 -10.74
C GLY A 477 -74.03 -23.15 -9.87
N GLN A 478 -74.49 -24.36 -9.55
CA GLN A 478 -73.68 -25.37 -8.84
C GLN A 478 -72.81 -26.14 -9.82
N LYS A 479 -71.64 -26.62 -9.39
CA LYS A 479 -70.90 -27.61 -10.18
C LYS A 479 -71.51 -28.98 -9.93
N GLY A 480 -71.79 -29.72 -10.99
CA GLY A 480 -72.22 -31.10 -10.92
C GLY A 480 -71.04 -32.00 -11.22
N SER A 481 -70.80 -33.02 -10.40
CA SER A 481 -69.72 -33.98 -10.63
C SER A 481 -70.15 -35.41 -10.39
N GLY A 482 -69.61 -36.34 -11.18
CA GLY A 482 -69.73 -37.77 -10.96
C GLY A 482 -71.09 -38.34 -11.35
N GLN A 483 -71.87 -37.61 -12.15
CA GLN A 483 -73.14 -38.13 -12.64
C GLN A 483 -72.88 -39.24 -13.65
N VAL A 484 -73.30 -40.44 -13.32
CA VAL A 484 -73.14 -41.61 -14.18
C VAL A 484 -74.43 -41.85 -14.95
N PHE A 485 -74.32 -42.09 -16.25
CA PHE A 485 -75.45 -42.34 -17.14
C PHE A 485 -75.01 -43.12 -18.36
N ARG A 486 -75.96 -43.76 -19.04
CA ARG A 486 -75.72 -44.53 -20.25
C ARG A 486 -76.02 -43.69 -21.48
N THR A 487 -75.08 -43.69 -22.42
CA THR A 487 -75.21 -43.01 -23.71
C THR A 487 -75.29 -44.04 -24.83
N GLN A 488 -76.15 -43.79 -25.83
CA GLN A 488 -76.31 -44.68 -26.98
C GLN A 488 -75.26 -44.39 -28.05
N TYR A 489 -74.55 -45.43 -28.48
CA TYR A 489 -73.67 -45.37 -29.64
C TYR A 489 -74.46 -45.55 -30.94
N ARG A 490 -73.94 -45.08 -32.08
CA ARG A 490 -74.60 -45.16 -33.40
C ARG A 490 -74.97 -46.58 -33.86
N ASP A 491 -74.32 -47.60 -33.34
CA ASP A 491 -74.62 -49.02 -33.61
C ASP A 491 -75.76 -49.59 -32.72
N GLY A 492 -76.27 -48.78 -31.79
CA GLY A 492 -77.32 -49.14 -30.85
C GLY A 492 -76.84 -49.62 -29.47
N SER A 493 -75.52 -49.77 -29.24
CA SER A 493 -74.95 -50.21 -27.96
C SER A 493 -74.95 -49.11 -26.88
N TRP A 494 -74.92 -49.51 -25.60
CA TRP A 494 -74.90 -48.61 -24.45
C TRP A 494 -73.51 -48.57 -23.79
N ARG A 495 -73.00 -47.37 -23.56
CA ARG A 495 -71.71 -47.15 -22.87
C ARG A 495 -71.89 -46.35 -21.58
N TRP A 496 -71.11 -46.68 -20.56
CA TRP A 496 -71.16 -46.01 -19.26
C TRP A 496 -70.33 -44.74 -19.30
N MET A 497 -71.01 -43.62 -19.11
CA MET A 497 -70.41 -42.31 -19.09
C MET A 497 -70.48 -41.73 -17.69
N THR A 498 -69.43 -41.04 -17.27
CA THR A 498 -69.51 -40.09 -16.16
C THR A 498 -69.39 -38.68 -16.71
N VAL A 499 -70.25 -37.79 -16.24
CA VAL A 499 -70.23 -36.38 -16.63
C VAL A 499 -69.93 -35.49 -15.44
N ASN A 500 -68.99 -34.58 -15.66
CA ASN A 500 -68.70 -33.46 -14.79
C ASN A 500 -69.04 -32.17 -15.54
N SER A 501 -69.89 -31.35 -14.95
CA SER A 501 -70.43 -30.16 -15.59
C SER A 501 -70.33 -28.95 -14.69
N SER A 502 -70.07 -27.81 -15.31
CA SER A 502 -69.97 -26.52 -14.64
C SER A 502 -70.79 -25.47 -15.41
N PRO A 503 -71.33 -24.47 -14.70
CA PRO A 503 -72.00 -23.37 -15.35
C PRO A 503 -71.01 -22.57 -16.19
N LYS A 504 -71.31 -22.41 -17.48
CA LYS A 504 -70.57 -21.54 -18.40
C LYS A 504 -71.05 -20.11 -18.16
N ARG A 505 -70.14 -19.21 -17.80
CA ARG A 505 -70.45 -17.80 -17.52
C ARG A 505 -69.92 -16.90 -18.63
N ASN A 506 -70.64 -15.82 -18.92
CA ASN A 506 -70.11 -14.75 -19.76
C ASN A 506 -69.17 -13.83 -18.94
N SER A 507 -68.54 -12.85 -19.60
CA SER A 507 -67.64 -11.86 -18.98
C SER A 507 -68.31 -10.98 -17.91
N GLN A 508 -69.65 -10.97 -17.84
CA GLN A 508 -70.44 -10.28 -16.82
C GLN A 508 -70.89 -11.20 -15.67
N GLY A 509 -70.47 -12.47 -15.68
CA GLY A 509 -70.76 -13.44 -14.62
C GLY A 509 -72.12 -14.16 -14.73
N HIS A 510 -72.95 -13.83 -15.73
CA HIS A 510 -74.23 -14.48 -15.99
C HIS A 510 -74.02 -15.89 -16.55
N ILE A 511 -74.83 -16.86 -16.10
CA ILE A 511 -74.81 -18.23 -16.61
C ILE A 511 -75.48 -18.23 -17.98
N ILE A 512 -74.73 -18.64 -19.00
CA ILE A 512 -75.15 -18.66 -20.41
C ILE A 512 -75.26 -20.08 -20.98
N GLY A 513 -75.01 -21.10 -20.15
CA GLY A 513 -75.06 -22.49 -20.56
C GLY A 513 -74.31 -23.38 -19.59
N VAL A 514 -74.07 -24.62 -20.01
CA VAL A 514 -73.33 -25.62 -19.27
C VAL A 514 -72.16 -26.09 -20.12
N GLN A 515 -71.00 -26.22 -19.50
CA GLN A 515 -69.83 -26.84 -20.12
C GLN A 515 -69.31 -27.95 -19.23
N GLY A 516 -68.88 -29.04 -19.85
CA GLY A 516 -68.49 -30.21 -19.10
C GLY A 516 -67.60 -31.13 -19.90
N ILE A 517 -67.16 -32.17 -19.19
CA ILE A 517 -66.46 -33.30 -19.76
C ILE A 517 -67.30 -34.56 -19.54
N ILE A 518 -67.39 -35.38 -20.56
CA ILE A 518 -68.02 -36.70 -20.54
C ILE A 518 -66.89 -37.71 -20.73
N ARG A 519 -66.65 -38.51 -19.70
CA ARG A 519 -65.65 -39.57 -19.71
C ARG A 519 -66.33 -40.92 -19.86
N ASP A 520 -65.85 -41.72 -20.80
CA ASP A 520 -66.17 -43.14 -20.85
C ASP A 520 -65.45 -43.84 -19.69
N ILE A 521 -66.21 -44.41 -18.76
CA ILE A 521 -65.68 -45.09 -17.58
C ILE A 521 -65.75 -46.61 -17.71
N THR A 522 -65.82 -47.13 -18.94
CA THR A 522 -65.91 -48.57 -19.16
C THR A 522 -64.60 -49.30 -18.82
N GLU A 523 -63.42 -48.73 -19.13
CA GLU A 523 -62.08 -49.31 -18.81
C GLU A 523 -61.47 -48.92 -17.44
N PRO A 524 -61.57 -47.68 -16.93
CA PRO A 524 -60.96 -47.26 -15.65
C PRO A 524 -61.42 -48.08 -14.43
N LYS A 525 -62.65 -48.60 -14.46
CA LYS A 525 -63.20 -49.54 -13.47
C LYS A 525 -62.43 -50.87 -13.39
N LEU A 526 -61.65 -51.22 -14.43
CA LEU A 526 -60.76 -52.39 -14.47
C LEU A 526 -59.29 -52.04 -14.12
N ILE A 527 -58.81 -50.81 -14.37
CA ILE A 527 -57.40 -50.38 -14.23
C ILE A 527 -57.06 -49.82 -12.83
N GLU A 528 -58.02 -49.24 -12.12
CA GLU A 528 -57.85 -48.68 -10.76
C GLU A 528 -57.24 -49.70 -9.76
N GLN A 529 -57.43 -50.99 -10.03
CA GLN A 529 -56.89 -52.08 -9.24
C GLN A 529 -55.38 -52.34 -9.46
N GLN A 530 -54.82 -51.97 -10.61
CA GLN A 530 -53.40 -52.19 -10.96
C GLN A 530 -52.48 -51.03 -10.54
N LEU A 531 -52.96 -49.79 -10.56
CA LEU A 531 -52.16 -48.58 -10.26
C LEU A 531 -51.73 -48.46 -8.79
N LYS A 532 -52.46 -49.10 -7.88
CA LYS A 532 -52.21 -49.01 -6.44
C LYS A 532 -50.90 -49.68 -6.02
N GLU A 533 -50.47 -50.72 -6.72
CA GLU A 533 -49.23 -51.46 -6.45
C GLU A 533 -47.97 -50.70 -6.92
N GLN A 534 -48.07 -49.89 -7.98
CA GLN A 534 -46.92 -49.15 -8.53
C GLN A 534 -46.54 -47.91 -7.70
N ALA A 535 -47.52 -47.24 -7.08
CA ALA A 535 -47.30 -46.03 -6.28
C ALA A 535 -46.57 -46.29 -4.95
N GLU A 536 -46.64 -47.50 -4.41
CA GLU A 536 -45.92 -47.87 -3.18
C GLU A 536 -44.41 -48.09 -3.45
N ARG A 537 -44.04 -48.51 -4.67
CA ARG A 537 -42.64 -48.72 -5.11
C ARG A 537 -41.86 -47.40 -5.24
N GLU A 538 -42.46 -46.37 -5.82
CA GLU A 538 -41.80 -45.07 -6.04
C GLU A 538 -41.58 -44.28 -4.73
N LYS A 539 -42.46 -44.47 -3.75
CA LYS A 539 -42.34 -43.79 -2.45
C LYS A 539 -41.08 -44.17 -1.68
N LEU A 540 -40.64 -45.43 -1.79
CA LEU A 540 -39.48 -45.91 -1.06
C LEU A 540 -38.16 -45.39 -1.66
N VAL A 541 -38.01 -45.42 -2.99
CA VAL A 541 -36.81 -44.93 -3.69
C VAL A 541 -36.56 -43.46 -3.36
N ASN A 542 -37.63 -42.67 -3.27
CA ASN A 542 -37.55 -41.26 -2.91
C ASN A 542 -37.23 -41.01 -1.42
N SER A 543 -37.64 -41.90 -0.49
CA SER A 543 -37.26 -41.82 0.93
C SER A 543 -35.76 -42.06 1.13
N LEU A 544 -35.24 -43.15 0.55
CA LEU A 544 -33.83 -43.52 0.58
C LEU A 544 -32.93 -42.42 0.01
N THR A 545 -33.32 -41.84 -1.13
CA THR A 545 -32.56 -40.77 -1.80
C THR A 545 -32.45 -39.51 -0.96
N ASN A 546 -33.52 -39.14 -0.23
CA ASN A 546 -33.53 -37.93 0.59
C ASN A 546 -32.71 -38.07 1.88
N GLN A 547 -32.71 -39.24 2.51
CA GLN A 547 -31.93 -39.46 3.72
C GLN A 547 -30.42 -39.54 3.43
N ILE A 548 -30.03 -40.20 2.33
CA ILE A 548 -28.62 -40.31 1.89
C ILE A 548 -28.02 -38.94 1.56
N ARG A 549 -28.78 -38.02 0.96
CA ARG A 549 -28.31 -36.65 0.62
C ARG A 549 -28.19 -35.71 1.83
N SER A 550 -28.84 -36.02 2.95
CA SER A 550 -28.92 -35.13 4.11
C SER A 550 -27.71 -35.19 5.04
N SER A 551 -26.80 -36.15 4.83
CA SER A 551 -25.59 -36.34 5.65
C SER A 551 -24.34 -36.20 4.79
N LEU A 552 -23.35 -35.47 5.29
CA LEU A 552 -22.00 -35.39 4.73
C LEU A 552 -20.99 -36.28 5.48
N ASP A 553 -21.49 -37.05 6.46
CA ASP A 553 -20.68 -37.99 7.24
C ASP A 553 -20.71 -39.39 6.59
N PHE A 554 -19.52 -39.81 6.14
CA PHE A 554 -19.24 -41.11 5.52
C PHE A 554 -19.84 -42.30 6.29
N GLU A 555 -19.66 -42.33 7.62
CA GLU A 555 -20.12 -43.47 8.41
C GLU A 555 -21.64 -43.49 8.56
N LYS A 556 -22.26 -42.30 8.62
CA LYS A 556 -23.69 -42.15 8.84
C LYS A 556 -24.51 -42.51 7.60
N ILE A 557 -23.99 -42.18 6.41
CA ILE A 557 -24.62 -42.54 5.12
C ILE A 557 -24.72 -44.07 4.99
N LEU A 558 -23.62 -44.78 5.26
CA LEU A 558 -23.57 -46.24 5.16
C LEU A 558 -24.48 -46.92 6.18
N GLU A 559 -24.54 -46.41 7.42
CA GLU A 559 -25.42 -46.92 8.48
C GLU A 559 -26.90 -46.84 8.09
N ILE A 560 -27.35 -45.70 7.57
CA ILE A 560 -28.74 -45.49 7.15
C ILE A 560 -29.09 -46.41 5.98
N ALA A 561 -28.22 -46.48 4.97
CA ALA A 561 -28.49 -47.25 3.76
C ALA A 561 -28.64 -48.76 4.03
N VAL A 562 -27.74 -49.37 4.81
CA VAL A 562 -27.84 -50.81 5.13
C VAL A 562 -29.07 -51.12 5.97
N ALA A 563 -29.51 -50.19 6.85
CA ALA A 563 -30.71 -50.36 7.66
C ALA A 563 -32.00 -50.32 6.83
N GLU A 564 -32.12 -49.35 5.93
CA GLU A 564 -33.32 -49.14 5.13
C GLU A 564 -33.51 -50.23 4.07
N ILE A 565 -32.40 -50.69 3.45
CA ILE A 565 -32.40 -51.82 2.51
C ILE A 565 -32.82 -53.12 3.19
N GLN A 566 -32.28 -53.38 4.39
CA GLN A 566 -32.64 -54.57 5.18
C GLN A 566 -34.14 -54.58 5.53
N HIS A 567 -34.67 -53.43 5.94
CA HIS A 567 -36.08 -53.29 6.30
C HIS A 567 -37.00 -53.45 5.10
N PHE A 568 -36.70 -52.79 3.98
CA PHE A 568 -37.56 -52.80 2.80
C PHE A 568 -37.68 -54.17 2.13
N LEU A 569 -36.54 -54.83 1.91
CA LEU A 569 -36.55 -56.15 1.28
C LEU A 569 -37.03 -57.24 2.24
N ASN A 570 -37.19 -56.90 3.52
CA ASN A 570 -37.54 -57.83 4.59
C ASN A 570 -36.60 -59.05 4.60
N ILE A 571 -35.30 -58.77 4.67
CA ILE A 571 -34.20 -59.75 4.62
C ILE A 571 -33.47 -59.83 5.95
N ASP A 572 -32.81 -60.96 6.23
CA ASP A 572 -32.19 -61.20 7.53
C ASP A 572 -30.96 -60.31 7.81
N ARG A 573 -30.17 -59.98 6.78
CA ARG A 573 -28.99 -59.09 6.90
C ARG A 573 -28.71 -58.33 5.61
N CYS A 574 -28.31 -57.07 5.78
CA CYS A 574 -27.65 -56.25 4.76
C CYS A 574 -26.34 -55.70 5.32
N SER A 575 -25.26 -55.69 4.53
CA SER A 575 -23.97 -55.16 4.97
C SER A 575 -23.21 -54.50 3.83
N PHE A 576 -22.43 -53.48 4.16
CA PHE A 576 -21.50 -52.82 3.25
C PHE A 576 -20.05 -53.12 3.66
N SER A 577 -19.23 -53.52 2.68
CA SER A 577 -17.83 -53.87 2.89
C SER A 577 -16.90 -53.28 1.83
N TRP A 578 -15.67 -52.99 2.22
CA TRP A 578 -14.57 -52.69 1.30
C TRP A 578 -13.82 -53.96 0.95
N PHE A 579 -13.50 -54.10 -0.33
CA PHE A 579 -12.58 -55.11 -0.81
C PHE A 579 -11.25 -54.43 -1.18
N ASN A 580 -10.19 -54.86 -0.48
CA ASN A 580 -8.84 -54.36 -0.69
C ASN A 580 -7.99 -55.45 -1.34
N CYS A 581 -7.44 -55.14 -2.51
CA CYS A 581 -6.45 -55.97 -3.19
C CYS A 581 -5.04 -55.59 -2.73
N ASP A 582 -4.54 -56.26 -1.69
CA ASP A 582 -3.13 -56.17 -1.30
C ASP A 582 -2.29 -57.22 -2.07
N PRO A 583 -1.00 -56.95 -2.38
CA PRO A 583 -0.13 -57.91 -3.08
C PRO A 583 0.14 -59.20 -2.31
N ASP A 584 0.06 -59.18 -0.97
CA ASP A 584 0.35 -60.32 -0.10
C ASP A 584 -0.91 -61.15 0.26
N GLU A 585 -2.01 -60.52 0.68
CA GLU A 585 -3.28 -61.19 0.96
C GLU A 585 -4.46 -60.22 0.78
N SER A 586 -5.35 -60.51 -0.19
CA SER A 586 -6.59 -59.73 -0.35
C SER A 586 -7.58 -59.99 0.78
N TYR A 587 -8.26 -58.96 1.26
CA TYR A 587 -9.24 -59.06 2.36
C TYR A 587 -10.50 -58.24 2.11
N LEU A 588 -11.58 -58.68 2.76
CA LEU A 588 -12.86 -58.02 2.82
C LEU A 588 -13.02 -57.38 4.21
N GLU A 589 -13.30 -56.09 4.28
CA GLU A 589 -13.54 -55.35 5.53
C GLU A 589 -14.99 -54.92 5.58
N VAL A 590 -15.78 -55.53 6.47
CA VAL A 590 -17.18 -55.14 6.70
C VAL A 590 -17.19 -53.91 7.61
N ILE A 591 -17.68 -52.79 7.10
CA ILE A 591 -17.64 -51.48 7.77
C ILE A 591 -18.95 -51.20 8.52
N LYS A 592 -20.10 -51.53 7.89
CA LYS A 592 -21.44 -51.38 8.48
C LYS A 592 -22.35 -52.53 8.10
N GLU A 593 -23.28 -52.85 8.99
CA GLU A 593 -24.30 -53.87 8.79
C GLU A 593 -25.62 -53.52 9.49
N SER A 594 -26.71 -54.11 9.00
CA SER A 594 -28.01 -54.17 9.65
C SER A 594 -28.55 -55.60 9.57
N HIS A 595 -29.15 -56.10 10.66
CA HIS A 595 -29.66 -57.48 10.72
C HIS A 595 -30.85 -57.63 11.68
N LEU A 596 -31.70 -58.63 11.44
CA LEU A 596 -32.79 -58.99 12.34
C LEU A 596 -32.26 -59.52 13.69
N GLY A 597 -32.93 -59.11 14.77
CA GLY A 597 -32.45 -59.26 16.16
C GLY A 597 -32.35 -60.71 16.65
N LYS A 598 -31.15 -61.28 16.50
CA LYS A 598 -30.53 -62.45 17.20
C LYS A 598 -29.28 -62.99 16.47
N LEU A 599 -28.94 -62.47 15.29
CA LEU A 599 -27.75 -62.86 14.54
C LEU A 599 -26.47 -62.20 15.12
N PRO A 600 -25.31 -62.90 15.11
CA PRO A 600 -24.05 -62.33 15.55
C PRO A 600 -23.52 -61.26 14.58
N SER A 601 -22.85 -60.24 15.11
CA SER A 601 -22.24 -59.18 14.30
C SER A 601 -21.13 -59.73 13.40
N ARG A 602 -21.01 -59.19 12.19
CA ARG A 602 -19.96 -59.54 11.20
C ARG A 602 -19.11 -58.33 10.80
N ILE A 603 -19.07 -57.27 11.61
CA ILE A 603 -18.14 -56.16 11.39
C ILE A 603 -16.71 -56.65 11.66
N GLY A 604 -15.80 -56.42 10.72
CA GLY A 604 -14.41 -56.86 10.83
C GLY A 604 -13.75 -57.21 9.51
N ARG A 605 -12.48 -57.64 9.59
CA ARG A 605 -11.67 -58.03 8.43
C ARG A 605 -11.68 -59.55 8.24
N TYR A 606 -11.90 -59.96 7.00
CA TYR A 606 -11.98 -61.34 6.58
C TYR A 606 -10.98 -61.58 5.44
N PRO A 607 -10.05 -62.54 5.55
CA PRO A 607 -9.14 -62.87 4.47
C PRO A 607 -9.85 -63.56 3.30
N SER A 608 -9.29 -63.42 2.09
CA SER A 608 -9.81 -64.00 0.85
C SER A 608 -9.99 -65.51 0.87
N SER A 609 -9.33 -66.24 1.77
CA SER A 609 -9.54 -67.67 1.99
C SER A 609 -11.00 -68.02 2.30
N ILE A 610 -11.74 -67.14 3.00
CA ILE A 610 -13.13 -67.36 3.43
C ILE A 610 -14.12 -67.21 2.26
N PHE A 611 -13.82 -66.36 1.28
CA PHE A 611 -14.72 -66.05 0.14
C PHE A 611 -14.06 -66.32 -1.23
N SER A 612 -13.03 -67.17 -1.24
CA SER A 612 -12.17 -67.45 -2.41
C SER A 612 -12.95 -67.86 -3.66
N ALA A 613 -14.08 -68.55 -3.50
CA ALA A 613 -14.93 -68.97 -4.61
C ALA A 613 -15.65 -67.80 -5.32
N PHE A 614 -15.93 -66.70 -4.61
CA PHE A 614 -16.58 -65.50 -5.16
C PHE A 614 -15.60 -64.35 -5.41
N ALA A 615 -14.34 -64.47 -4.96
CA ALA A 615 -13.32 -63.42 -5.09
C ALA A 615 -13.09 -62.98 -6.54
N LYS A 616 -13.16 -63.89 -7.52
CA LYS A 616 -13.05 -63.55 -8.95
C LYS A 616 -14.22 -62.71 -9.45
N ASN A 617 -15.45 -63.04 -9.02
CA ASN A 617 -16.63 -62.27 -9.38
C ASN A 617 -16.57 -60.85 -8.80
N LEU A 618 -16.07 -60.70 -7.57
CA LEU A 618 -15.90 -59.39 -6.93
C LEU A 618 -14.88 -58.50 -7.67
N VAL A 619 -13.75 -59.06 -8.12
CA VAL A 619 -12.74 -58.33 -8.92
C VAL A 619 -13.29 -57.95 -10.30
N ASN A 620 -14.09 -58.83 -10.92
CA ASN A 620 -14.72 -58.59 -12.23
C ASN A 620 -15.98 -57.73 -12.16
N LEU A 621 -16.40 -57.28 -10.97
CA LEU A 621 -17.64 -56.54 -10.75
C LEU A 621 -18.92 -57.29 -11.18
N GLU A 622 -18.90 -58.62 -11.08
CA GLU A 622 -20.04 -59.47 -11.41
C GLU A 622 -20.98 -59.62 -10.21
N ILE A 623 -22.28 -59.43 -10.43
CA ILE A 623 -23.31 -59.64 -9.41
C ILE A 623 -23.41 -61.13 -9.10
N VAL A 624 -23.25 -61.48 -7.81
CA VAL A 624 -23.40 -62.87 -7.35
C VAL A 624 -24.83 -63.06 -6.84
N ARG A 625 -25.63 -63.83 -7.57
CA ARG A 625 -27.01 -64.19 -7.21
C ARG A 625 -27.08 -65.66 -6.82
N ILE A 626 -27.57 -65.91 -5.60
CA ILE A 626 -27.79 -67.24 -5.04
C ILE A 626 -29.21 -67.28 -4.50
N ASP A 627 -30.11 -67.85 -5.30
CA ASP A 627 -31.51 -68.02 -4.91
C ASP A 627 -31.68 -69.16 -3.90
N ASP A 628 -30.90 -70.24 -4.02
CA ASP A 628 -30.87 -71.38 -3.11
C ASP A 628 -29.44 -71.93 -2.96
N ALA A 629 -28.85 -71.80 -1.77
CA ALA A 629 -27.50 -72.27 -1.46
C ALA A 629 -27.34 -73.80 -1.61
N ARG A 630 -28.44 -74.56 -1.62
CA ARG A 630 -28.41 -76.03 -1.82
C ARG A 630 -28.19 -76.43 -3.27
N GLN A 631 -28.41 -75.52 -4.21
CA GLN A 631 -28.34 -75.78 -5.66
C GLN A 631 -27.00 -75.33 -6.29
N ILE A 632 -26.05 -74.88 -5.47
CA ILE A 632 -24.72 -74.47 -5.94
C ILE A 632 -23.88 -75.70 -6.31
N ASN A 633 -23.28 -75.67 -7.50
CA ASN A 633 -22.46 -76.77 -8.04
C ASN A 633 -21.04 -76.84 -7.45
N ASP A 634 -20.57 -75.77 -6.77
CA ASP A 634 -19.26 -75.70 -6.13
C ASP A 634 -19.33 -76.12 -4.64
N PRO A 635 -18.72 -77.26 -4.23
CA PRO A 635 -18.77 -77.76 -2.85
C PRO A 635 -18.13 -76.83 -1.82
N ALA A 636 -17.10 -76.07 -2.21
CA ALA A 636 -16.42 -75.13 -1.31
C ALA A 636 -17.31 -73.94 -0.96
N SER A 637 -17.94 -73.31 -1.96
CA SER A 637 -18.94 -72.25 -1.78
C SER A 637 -20.12 -72.70 -0.92
N GLN A 638 -20.61 -73.91 -1.17
CA GLN A 638 -21.73 -74.48 -0.43
C GLN A 638 -21.39 -74.69 1.05
N ALA A 639 -20.20 -75.22 1.36
CA ALA A 639 -19.72 -75.39 2.73
C ALA A 639 -19.52 -74.05 3.46
N THR A 640 -19.03 -73.02 2.77
CA THR A 640 -18.89 -71.67 3.32
C THR A 640 -20.24 -71.03 3.63
N LEU A 641 -21.23 -71.11 2.73
CA LEU A 641 -22.56 -70.54 2.97
C LEU A 641 -23.31 -71.29 4.08
N GLN A 642 -23.14 -72.60 4.19
CA GLN A 642 -23.68 -73.41 5.30
C GLN A 642 -23.04 -73.04 6.65
N SER A 643 -21.72 -72.84 6.71
CA SER A 643 -21.05 -72.42 7.95
C SER A 643 -21.46 -71.02 8.40
N LEU A 644 -21.83 -70.16 7.45
CA LEU A 644 -22.38 -68.82 7.67
C LEU A 644 -23.91 -68.81 7.85
N ASN A 645 -24.58 -69.95 7.82
CA ASN A 645 -26.04 -70.07 7.92
C ASN A 645 -26.78 -69.15 6.92
N ILE A 646 -26.35 -69.14 5.66
CA ILE A 646 -26.95 -68.38 4.56
C ILE A 646 -27.68 -69.34 3.61
N THR A 647 -28.99 -69.12 3.41
CA THR A 647 -29.85 -69.89 2.51
C THR A 647 -29.95 -69.27 1.12
N SER A 648 -29.95 -67.93 1.06
CA SER A 648 -30.00 -67.15 -0.19
C SER A 648 -29.14 -65.90 -0.03
N MET A 649 -28.45 -65.49 -1.09
CA MET A 649 -27.49 -64.37 -1.06
C MET A 649 -27.52 -63.56 -2.35
N LEU A 650 -27.38 -62.25 -2.23
CA LEU A 650 -27.16 -61.34 -3.34
C LEU A 650 -26.00 -60.41 -2.99
N VAL A 651 -25.00 -60.34 -3.86
CA VAL A 651 -23.81 -59.51 -3.68
C VAL A 651 -23.63 -58.60 -4.88
N LEU A 652 -23.58 -57.29 -4.62
CA LEU A 652 -23.41 -56.26 -5.63
C LEU A 652 -22.06 -55.55 -5.42
N PRO A 653 -21.03 -55.88 -6.21
CA PRO A 653 -19.77 -55.16 -6.20
C PRO A 653 -19.86 -53.88 -7.03
N ARG A 654 -19.16 -52.82 -6.60
CA ARG A 654 -19.03 -51.57 -7.34
C ARG A 654 -17.71 -50.87 -7.04
N THR A 655 -17.08 -50.32 -8.07
CA THR A 655 -15.85 -49.52 -7.91
C THR A 655 -16.20 -48.08 -7.56
N PHE A 656 -15.44 -47.49 -6.64
CA PHE A 656 -15.53 -46.07 -6.28
C PHE A 656 -14.38 -45.29 -6.92
N GLU A 657 -14.50 -43.96 -7.03
CA GLU A 657 -13.44 -43.10 -7.60
C GLU A 657 -12.09 -43.22 -6.87
N SER A 658 -12.12 -43.61 -5.59
CA SER A 658 -10.93 -43.92 -4.80
C SER A 658 -10.15 -45.16 -5.27
N GLY A 659 -10.66 -45.90 -6.26
CA GLY A 659 -10.09 -47.16 -6.75
C GLY A 659 -10.41 -48.37 -5.88
N LYS A 660 -11.12 -48.19 -4.76
CA LYS A 660 -11.57 -49.28 -3.89
C LYS A 660 -12.88 -49.89 -4.41
N ILE A 661 -13.06 -51.19 -4.19
CA ILE A 661 -14.29 -51.90 -4.54
C ILE A 661 -15.16 -51.96 -3.29
N GLY A 662 -16.32 -51.30 -3.32
CA GLY A 662 -17.34 -51.39 -2.29
C GLY A 662 -18.36 -52.47 -2.65
N ILE A 663 -18.82 -53.21 -1.65
CA ILE A 663 -19.66 -54.38 -1.84
C ILE A 663 -20.88 -54.27 -0.94
N LEU A 664 -22.06 -54.36 -1.53
CA LEU A 664 -23.32 -54.51 -0.80
C LEU A 664 -23.75 -55.96 -0.81
N SER A 665 -23.87 -56.55 0.37
CA SER A 665 -24.25 -57.95 0.56
C SER A 665 -25.59 -58.04 1.25
N CYS A 666 -26.53 -58.74 0.63
CA CYS A 666 -27.85 -59.06 1.18
C CYS A 666 -27.96 -60.57 1.35
N SER A 667 -28.43 -61.04 2.51
CA SER A 667 -28.53 -62.48 2.79
C SER A 667 -29.74 -62.84 3.63
N CYS A 668 -30.30 -64.02 3.35
CA CYS A 668 -31.30 -64.71 4.16
C CYS A 668 -30.68 -65.96 4.82
N SER A 669 -31.22 -66.33 5.97
CA SER A 669 -30.73 -67.40 6.85
C SER A 669 -31.80 -68.40 7.25
N GLN A 670 -33.09 -68.06 7.14
CA GLN A 670 -34.21 -68.91 7.57
C GLN A 670 -34.94 -69.57 6.40
N ASP A 671 -35.27 -68.79 5.36
CA ASP A 671 -36.03 -69.25 4.20
C ASP A 671 -35.21 -69.18 2.91
N VAL A 672 -35.53 -70.04 1.95
CA VAL A 672 -35.01 -69.94 0.58
C VAL A 672 -35.85 -68.92 -0.18
N ARG A 673 -35.19 -67.84 -0.61
CA ARG A 673 -35.81 -66.72 -1.30
C ARG A 673 -35.12 -66.52 -2.66
N PRO A 674 -35.84 -66.71 -3.78
CA PRO A 674 -35.34 -66.29 -5.08
C PRO A 674 -35.35 -64.77 -5.17
N TRP A 675 -34.26 -64.20 -5.70
CA TRP A 675 -34.14 -62.76 -5.95
C TRP A 675 -34.89 -62.39 -7.23
N LEU A 676 -35.76 -61.40 -7.17
CA LEU A 676 -36.48 -60.92 -8.34
C LEU A 676 -35.61 -59.94 -9.13
N GLU A 677 -35.77 -59.92 -10.45
CA GLU A 677 -35.03 -59.00 -11.32
C GLU A 677 -35.22 -57.53 -10.90
N GLN A 678 -36.42 -57.20 -10.44
CA GLN A 678 -36.78 -55.87 -9.94
C GLN A 678 -36.03 -55.48 -8.65
N GLU A 679 -35.67 -56.45 -7.80
CA GLU A 679 -34.89 -56.21 -6.57
C GLU A 679 -33.42 -55.94 -6.90
N ILE A 680 -32.88 -56.63 -7.91
CA ILE A 680 -31.52 -56.44 -8.40
C ILE A 680 -31.36 -55.05 -9.03
N GLU A 681 -32.32 -54.64 -9.87
CA GLU A 681 -32.35 -53.29 -10.46
C GLU A 681 -32.42 -52.20 -9.39
N LEU A 682 -33.25 -52.40 -8.36
CA LEU A 682 -33.38 -51.46 -7.24
C LEU A 682 -32.05 -51.30 -6.48
N LEU A 683 -31.43 -52.42 -6.09
CA LEU A 683 -30.17 -52.38 -5.32
C LEU A 683 -29.01 -51.80 -6.12
N ASN A 684 -28.95 -52.07 -7.43
CA ASN A 684 -27.99 -51.42 -8.33
C ASN A 684 -28.15 -49.90 -8.36
N SER A 685 -29.39 -49.41 -8.39
CA SER A 685 -29.69 -47.98 -8.34
C SER A 685 -29.25 -47.35 -7.01
N VAL A 686 -29.53 -48.02 -5.89
CA VAL A 686 -29.10 -47.57 -4.55
C VAL A 686 -27.56 -47.56 -4.44
N MET A 687 -26.87 -48.57 -4.98
CA MET A 687 -25.40 -48.60 -5.02
C MET A 687 -24.79 -47.47 -5.84
N ALA A 688 -25.42 -47.06 -6.95
CA ALA A 688 -24.99 -45.91 -7.72
C ALA A 688 -25.13 -44.59 -6.94
N GLN A 689 -26.21 -44.45 -6.16
CA GLN A 689 -26.41 -43.25 -5.33
C GLN A 689 -25.42 -43.19 -4.15
N LEU A 690 -25.09 -44.34 -3.56
CA LEU A 690 -24.07 -44.43 -2.51
C LEU A 690 -22.68 -44.04 -3.04
N GLU A 691 -22.33 -44.42 -4.26
CA GLU A 691 -21.10 -43.99 -4.92
C GLU A 691 -20.98 -42.46 -4.98
N ILE A 692 -22.02 -41.80 -5.48
CA ILE A 692 -22.07 -40.33 -5.62
C ILE A 692 -21.97 -39.66 -4.25
N ALA A 693 -22.75 -40.12 -3.27
CA ALA A 693 -22.79 -39.52 -1.94
C ALA A 693 -21.46 -39.65 -1.21
N LEU A 694 -20.79 -40.80 -1.34
CA LEU A 694 -19.49 -41.05 -0.69
C LEU A 694 -18.36 -40.25 -1.34
N ASN A 695 -18.37 -40.08 -2.67
CA ASN A 695 -17.38 -39.22 -3.36
C ASN A 695 -17.55 -37.74 -2.96
N GLN A 696 -18.79 -37.25 -2.85
CA GLN A 696 -19.06 -35.88 -2.41
C GLN A 696 -18.57 -35.58 -0.99
N ALA A 697 -18.84 -36.49 -0.05
CA ALA A 697 -18.39 -36.36 1.33
C ALA A 697 -16.84 -36.27 1.42
N GLN A 698 -16.13 -37.08 0.63
CA GLN A 698 -14.67 -37.09 0.59
C GLN A 698 -14.10 -35.80 -0.04
N LEU A 699 -14.67 -35.34 -1.15
CA LEU A 699 -14.24 -34.10 -1.82
C LEU A 699 -14.45 -32.88 -0.92
N TYR A 700 -15.54 -32.84 -0.16
CA TYR A 700 -15.82 -31.76 0.78
C TYR A 700 -14.76 -31.68 1.89
N GLN A 701 -14.38 -32.82 2.49
CA GLN A 701 -13.31 -32.86 3.51
C GLN A 701 -11.96 -32.39 2.96
N GLN A 702 -11.59 -32.78 1.73
CA GLN A 702 -10.34 -32.34 1.11
C GLN A 702 -10.33 -30.83 0.82
N THR A 703 -11.45 -30.30 0.34
CA THR A 703 -11.59 -28.87 0.05
C THR A 703 -11.45 -28.04 1.33
N GLN A 704 -12.06 -28.50 2.43
CA GLN A 704 -11.96 -27.84 3.73
C GLN A 704 -10.52 -27.85 4.28
N ALA A 705 -9.81 -28.98 4.14
CA ALA A 705 -8.41 -29.07 4.55
C ALA A 705 -7.49 -28.12 3.76
N ARG A 706 -7.64 -28.07 2.42
CA ARG A 706 -6.88 -27.16 1.55
C ARG A 706 -7.18 -25.69 1.82
N ALA A 707 -8.43 -25.33 2.08
CA ALA A 707 -8.81 -23.96 2.40
C ALA A 707 -8.07 -23.47 3.67
N LYS A 708 -7.98 -24.32 4.70
CA LYS A 708 -7.27 -24.01 5.93
C LYS A 708 -5.77 -23.85 5.72
N GLU A 709 -5.15 -24.74 4.94
CA GLU A 709 -3.72 -24.67 4.61
C GLU A 709 -3.36 -23.40 3.81
N LEU A 710 -4.24 -22.98 2.88
CA LEU A 710 -4.07 -21.76 2.11
C LEU A 710 -4.20 -20.50 2.97
N GLU A 711 -5.12 -20.49 3.94
CA GLU A 711 -5.29 -19.39 4.88
C GLU A 711 -4.04 -19.20 5.75
N GLU A 712 -3.43 -20.30 6.23
CA GLU A 712 -2.17 -20.27 6.97
C GLU A 712 -1.00 -19.73 6.13
N LEU A 713 -0.91 -20.12 4.86
CA LEU A 713 0.12 -19.65 3.91
C LEU A 713 -0.03 -18.17 3.55
N LEU A 714 -1.25 -17.70 3.29
CA LEU A 714 -1.52 -16.28 3.01
C LEU A 714 -1.15 -15.40 4.20
N TRP A 715 -1.44 -15.87 5.40
CA TRP A 715 -1.06 -15.19 6.63
C TRP A 715 0.46 -15.09 6.78
N GLU A 716 1.20 -16.17 6.52
CA GLU A 716 2.67 -16.16 6.58
C GLU A 716 3.29 -15.24 5.53
N LEU A 717 2.73 -15.20 4.32
CA LEU A 717 3.17 -14.32 3.25
C LEU A 717 2.98 -12.83 3.61
N GLN A 718 1.79 -12.46 4.08
CA GLN A 718 1.47 -11.08 4.46
C GLN A 718 2.32 -10.59 5.63
N ARG A 719 2.61 -11.48 6.59
CA ARG A 719 3.55 -11.23 7.70
C ARG A 719 4.96 -10.93 7.18
N THR A 720 5.48 -11.78 6.30
CA THR A 720 6.83 -11.66 5.72
C THR A 720 6.96 -10.34 4.93
N GLN A 721 5.98 -10.02 4.10
CA GLN A 721 5.99 -8.79 3.30
C GLN A 721 6.04 -7.53 4.18
N THR A 722 5.28 -7.51 5.27
CA THR A 722 5.24 -6.33 6.13
C THR A 722 6.52 -6.15 6.95
N GLN A 723 7.14 -7.26 7.39
CA GLN A 723 8.46 -7.22 8.02
C GLN A 723 9.53 -6.67 7.08
N LEU A 724 9.53 -7.08 5.80
CA LEU A 724 10.47 -6.58 4.80
C LEU A 724 10.32 -5.06 4.56
N VAL A 725 9.10 -4.57 4.39
CA VAL A 725 8.84 -3.12 4.17
C VAL A 725 9.27 -2.29 5.38
N GLN A 726 9.04 -2.77 6.61
CA GLN A 726 9.50 -2.06 7.81
C GLN A 726 11.03 -2.10 7.96
N SER A 727 11.65 -3.24 7.67
CA SER A 727 13.11 -3.39 7.68
C SER A 727 13.78 -2.46 6.67
N GLU A 728 13.26 -2.36 5.45
CA GLU A 728 13.79 -1.47 4.41
C GLU A 728 13.65 0.02 4.76
N LYS A 729 12.50 0.43 5.31
CA LYS A 729 12.28 1.80 5.79
C LYS A 729 13.21 2.18 6.95
N MET A 730 13.48 1.23 7.85
CA MET A 730 14.36 1.48 8.99
C MET A 730 15.84 1.48 8.59
N SER A 731 16.26 0.60 7.68
CA SER A 731 17.64 0.58 7.17
C SER A 731 17.97 1.85 6.37
N SER A 732 17.07 2.30 5.49
CA SER A 732 17.24 3.55 4.74
C SER A 732 17.27 4.80 5.64
N LEU A 733 16.41 4.85 6.67
CA LEU A 733 16.45 5.89 7.69
C LEU A 733 17.75 5.82 8.53
N GLY A 734 18.20 4.62 8.86
CA GLY A 734 19.43 4.37 9.62
C GLY A 734 20.69 4.92 8.94
N GLN A 735 20.81 4.70 7.63
CA GLN A 735 21.92 5.23 6.82
C GLN A 735 21.92 6.76 6.73
N LEU A 736 20.75 7.38 6.52
CA LEU A 736 20.61 8.83 6.46
C LEU A 736 20.94 9.49 7.81
N VAL A 737 20.42 8.95 8.91
CA VAL A 737 20.69 9.49 10.26
C VAL A 737 22.17 9.35 10.63
N ALA A 738 22.84 8.27 10.21
CA ALA A 738 24.28 8.10 10.44
C ALA A 738 25.13 9.17 9.72
N GLY A 739 24.78 9.53 8.49
CA GLY A 739 25.43 10.62 7.74
C GLY A 739 25.21 11.99 8.39
N VAL A 740 23.95 12.32 8.70
CA VAL A 740 23.59 13.58 9.38
C VAL A 740 24.25 13.69 10.76
N ALA A 741 24.31 12.60 11.52
CA ALA A 741 24.99 12.58 12.82
C ALA A 741 26.50 12.85 12.70
N HIS A 742 27.14 12.36 11.65
CA HIS A 742 28.55 12.65 11.39
C HIS A 742 28.76 14.13 11.02
N GLU A 743 27.87 14.71 10.22
CA GLU A 743 27.95 16.11 9.81
C GLU A 743 27.69 17.09 10.95
N ILE A 744 26.79 16.77 11.88
CA ILE A 744 26.50 17.61 13.07
C ILE A 744 27.62 17.48 14.12
N ASN A 745 28.20 16.29 14.31
CA ASN A 745 29.27 16.09 15.30
C ASN A 745 30.50 16.96 15.04
N ASN A 746 30.81 17.23 13.77
CA ASN A 746 32.00 18.00 13.39
C ASN A 746 31.98 19.45 13.92
N PRO A 747 30.98 20.30 13.63
CA PRO A 747 30.91 21.66 14.19
C PRO A 747 30.67 21.65 15.71
N VAL A 748 29.95 20.67 16.26
CA VAL A 748 29.70 20.59 17.72
C VAL A 748 30.97 20.28 18.49
N ASN A 749 31.82 19.36 18.00
CA ASN A 749 33.12 19.08 18.62
C ASN A 749 34.04 20.31 18.55
N PHE A 750 33.97 21.09 17.47
CA PHE A 750 34.71 22.35 17.35
C PHE A 750 34.26 23.38 18.40
N ILE A 751 32.95 23.60 18.55
CA ILE A 751 32.38 24.52 19.55
C ILE A 751 32.74 24.06 20.97
N TYR A 752 32.50 22.78 21.28
CA TYR A 752 32.77 22.21 22.61
C TYR A 752 34.26 22.30 22.98
N GLY A 753 35.16 22.00 22.02
CA GLY A 753 36.61 22.10 22.23
C GLY A 753 37.07 23.53 22.51
N ASN A 754 36.55 24.52 21.77
CA ASN A 754 36.90 25.92 21.98
C ASN A 754 36.32 26.50 23.28
N LEU A 755 35.14 26.06 23.71
CA LEU A 755 34.53 26.51 24.98
C LEU A 755 35.37 26.12 26.20
N ILE A 756 36.05 24.97 26.18
CA ILE A 756 36.96 24.58 27.27
C ILE A 756 38.09 25.60 27.42
N HIS A 757 38.75 25.95 26.31
CA HIS A 757 39.84 26.93 26.32
C HIS A 757 39.36 28.35 26.64
N ALA A 758 38.21 28.75 26.11
CA ALA A 758 37.61 30.05 26.42
C ALA A 758 37.30 30.18 27.92
N ASN A 759 36.81 29.11 28.56
CA ASN A 759 36.56 29.08 30.00
C ASN A 759 37.87 29.17 30.80
N GLU A 760 38.93 28.44 30.39
CA GLU A 760 40.26 28.52 31.01
C GLU A 760 40.87 29.92 30.92
N TYR A 761 40.75 30.59 29.75
CA TYR A 761 41.21 31.97 29.56
C TYR A 761 40.43 32.95 30.43
N THR A 762 39.11 32.77 30.50
CA THR A 762 38.22 33.62 31.31
C THR A 762 38.55 33.50 32.78
N GLU A 763 38.67 32.28 33.33
CA GLU A 763 39.08 32.04 34.72
C GLU A 763 40.45 32.64 35.05
N SER A 764 41.39 32.55 34.10
CA SER A 764 42.73 33.14 34.25
C SER A 764 42.70 34.67 34.30
N LEU A 765 41.87 35.31 33.45
CA LEU A 765 41.67 36.75 33.43
C LEU A 765 40.95 37.25 34.68
N ILE A 766 39.89 36.56 35.12
CA ILE A 766 39.18 36.85 36.37
C ILE A 766 40.14 36.76 37.56
N SER A 767 40.95 35.70 37.62
CA SER A 767 41.94 35.50 38.68
C SER A 767 42.97 36.64 38.74
N LEU A 768 43.42 37.13 37.58
CA LEU A 768 44.34 38.27 37.48
C LEU A 768 43.68 39.57 37.94
N LEU A 769 42.43 39.82 37.53
CA LEU A 769 41.65 40.99 37.93
C LEU A 769 41.39 41.00 39.44
N MET A 770 41.02 39.85 40.03
CA MET A 770 40.87 39.70 41.48
C MET A 770 42.19 39.99 42.22
N LEU A 771 43.33 39.56 41.67
CA LEU A 771 44.64 39.86 42.23
C LEU A 771 44.95 41.36 42.19
N TYR A 772 44.58 42.03 41.09
CA TYR A 772 44.73 43.47 40.92
C TYR A 772 43.86 44.24 41.93
N GLN A 773 42.58 43.88 42.08
CA GLN A 773 41.68 44.47 43.08
C GLN A 773 42.19 44.25 44.52
N LYS A 774 42.78 43.09 44.81
CA LYS A 774 43.32 42.78 46.14
C LYS A 774 44.50 43.68 46.54
N TYR A 775 45.43 43.95 45.62
CA TYR A 775 46.64 44.73 45.90
C TYR A 775 46.52 46.21 45.50
N TYR A 776 45.48 46.57 44.76
CA TYR A 776 45.17 47.94 44.35
C TYR A 776 43.70 48.30 44.66
N PRO A 777 43.32 48.35 45.95
CA PRO A 777 41.92 48.53 46.38
C PRO A 777 41.39 49.97 46.24
N GLN A 778 42.24 50.93 45.86
CA GLN A 778 41.86 52.31 45.54
C GLN A 778 42.39 52.66 44.14
N PRO A 779 41.66 52.26 43.08
CA PRO A 779 42.05 52.58 41.73
C PRO A 779 42.01 54.08 41.44
N VAL A 780 42.73 54.53 40.40
CA VAL A 780 42.61 55.91 39.91
C VAL A 780 41.19 56.14 39.36
N PRO A 781 40.65 57.38 39.41
CA PRO A 781 39.27 57.67 39.02
C PRO A 781 38.90 57.23 37.60
N GLU A 782 39.87 57.21 36.69
CA GLU A 782 39.69 56.78 35.29
C GLU A 782 39.38 55.27 35.19
N VAL A 783 39.99 54.46 36.05
CA VAL A 783 39.77 53.00 36.11
C VAL A 783 38.46 52.69 36.85
N GLU A 784 38.13 53.46 37.89
CA GLU A 784 36.87 53.32 38.62
C GLU A 784 35.66 53.67 37.74
N ALA A 785 35.73 54.77 36.99
CA ALA A 785 34.69 55.18 36.05
C ALA A 785 34.47 54.16 34.92
N GLU A 786 35.55 53.58 34.38
CA GLU A 786 35.46 52.57 33.32
C GLU A 786 34.90 51.24 33.86
N ALA A 787 35.28 50.85 35.09
CA ALA A 787 34.74 49.65 35.74
C ALA A 787 33.25 49.77 36.07
N GLU A 788 32.77 50.94 36.50
CA GLU A 788 31.33 51.23 36.67
C GLU A 788 30.61 51.28 35.31
N ALA A 789 31.21 51.89 34.28
CA ALA A 789 30.59 52.02 32.96
C ALA A 789 30.35 50.66 32.28
N MET A 790 31.22 49.67 32.51
CA MET A 790 31.07 48.32 32.00
C MET A 790 30.32 47.37 32.93
N ASP A 791 29.93 47.81 34.14
CA ASP A 791 29.36 46.96 35.18
C ASP A 791 30.21 45.70 35.45
N LEU A 792 31.50 45.95 35.77
CA LEU A 792 32.51 44.89 35.86
C LEU A 792 32.10 43.78 36.85
N GLU A 793 31.43 44.11 37.95
CA GLU A 793 31.02 43.13 38.96
C GLU A 793 29.95 42.17 38.42
N PHE A 794 29.00 42.65 37.61
CA PHE A 794 28.06 41.80 36.89
C PHE A 794 28.76 40.91 35.86
N ILE A 795 29.71 41.45 35.07
CA ILE A 795 30.44 40.68 34.06
C ILE A 795 31.25 39.54 34.69
N LEU A 796 31.90 39.79 35.84
CA LEU A 796 32.68 38.78 36.55
C LEU A 796 31.80 37.62 37.05
N GLU A 797 30.51 37.87 37.31
CA GLU A 797 29.55 36.85 37.73
C GLU A 797 28.86 36.14 36.54
N ASP A 798 28.48 36.88 35.49
CA ASP A 798 27.67 36.37 34.37
C ASP A 798 28.49 35.68 33.28
N LEU A 799 29.70 36.17 32.97
CA LEU A 799 30.53 35.61 31.89
C LEU A 799 30.87 34.12 32.10
N PRO A 800 31.26 33.65 33.32
CA PRO A 800 31.43 32.23 33.58
C PRO A 800 30.12 31.43 33.44
N GLN A 801 28.98 32.00 33.84
CA GLN A 801 27.68 31.36 33.72
C GLN A 801 27.24 31.21 32.26
N LEU A 802 27.50 32.22 31.42
CA LEU A 802 27.25 32.17 29.98
C LEU A 802 28.07 31.07 29.29
N LEU A 803 29.38 30.99 29.56
CA LEU A 803 30.25 29.95 29.00
C LEU A 803 29.84 28.55 29.48
N SER A 804 29.45 28.43 30.75
CA SER A 804 28.90 27.18 31.32
C SER A 804 27.59 26.77 30.63
N SER A 805 26.68 27.72 30.40
CA SER A 805 25.42 27.49 29.68
C SER A 805 25.66 27.03 28.23
N MET A 806 26.57 27.68 27.51
CA MET A 806 26.96 27.27 26.15
C MET A 806 27.58 25.88 26.13
N LYS A 807 28.39 25.54 27.13
CA LYS A 807 28.99 24.21 27.28
C LYS A 807 27.92 23.15 27.50
N VAL A 808 26.97 23.38 28.41
CA VAL A 808 25.84 22.48 28.66
C VAL A 808 24.99 22.31 27.38
N GLY A 809 24.77 23.39 26.63
CA GLY A 809 24.08 23.35 25.33
C GLY A 809 24.80 22.48 24.30
N ALA A 810 26.10 22.69 24.12
CA ALA A 810 26.92 21.91 23.19
C ALA A 810 27.00 20.42 23.59
N GLU A 811 27.12 20.14 24.89
CA GLU A 811 27.15 18.79 25.44
C GLU A 811 25.81 18.07 25.23
N ARG A 812 24.69 18.80 25.37
CA ARG A 812 23.36 18.29 25.05
C ARG A 812 23.19 17.97 23.57
N ILE A 813 23.68 18.81 22.65
CA ILE A 813 23.65 18.51 21.21
C ILE A 813 24.48 17.26 20.91
N LYS A 814 25.66 17.13 21.52
CA LYS A 814 26.52 15.96 21.40
C LYS A 814 25.82 14.68 21.88
N GLN A 815 25.12 14.74 23.01
CA GLN A 815 24.29 13.64 23.51
C GLN A 815 23.16 13.29 22.53
N ILE A 816 22.50 14.30 21.96
CA ILE A 816 21.43 14.10 20.97
C ILE A 816 21.94 13.37 19.73
N VAL A 817 23.05 13.83 19.19
CA VAL A 817 23.67 13.22 18.01
C VAL A 817 24.16 11.80 18.32
N HIS A 818 24.71 11.58 19.52
CA HIS A 818 25.16 10.26 19.96
C HIS A 818 24.00 9.27 20.07
N SER A 819 22.90 9.67 20.72
CA SER A 819 21.71 8.83 20.85
C SER A 819 21.00 8.60 19.51
N LEU A 820 20.95 9.59 18.62
CA LEU A 820 20.46 9.40 17.24
C LEU A 820 21.30 8.38 16.48
N ARG A 821 22.63 8.45 16.61
CA ARG A 821 23.56 7.49 15.99
C ARG A 821 23.42 6.09 16.59
N ASN A 822 23.25 5.96 17.90
CA ASN A 822 23.02 4.67 18.56
C ASN A 822 21.68 4.07 18.16
N PHE A 823 20.65 4.90 18.03
CA PHE A 823 19.34 4.47 17.53
C PHE A 823 19.37 4.09 16.04
N SER A 824 20.16 4.79 15.20
CA SER A 824 20.23 4.50 13.77
C SER A 824 21.02 3.24 13.41
N ARG A 825 21.73 2.64 14.37
CA ARG A 825 22.47 1.36 14.24
C ARG A 825 21.57 0.12 14.37
N MET A 826 20.31 0.22 13.96
CA MET A 826 19.35 -0.89 14.01
C MET A 826 19.72 -2.07 13.09
N ASP A 827 20.65 -1.88 12.14
CA ASP A 827 21.15 -2.92 11.22
C ASP A 827 22.27 -3.82 11.81
N GLU A 828 22.61 -3.69 13.10
CA GLU A 828 23.52 -4.66 13.73
C GLU A 828 22.83 -6.01 13.92
N ALA A 829 22.87 -6.87 12.90
CA ALA A 829 22.31 -8.23 12.90
C ALA A 829 22.99 -9.19 13.90
N ALA A 830 23.90 -8.70 14.74
CA ALA A 830 24.68 -9.49 15.68
C ALA A 830 24.26 -9.18 17.13
N MET A 831 24.06 -10.23 17.90
CA MET A 831 23.83 -10.15 19.34
C MET A 831 25.11 -9.65 20.05
N LYS A 832 24.96 -8.75 21.02
CA LYS A 832 26.08 -8.16 21.77
C LYS A 832 25.72 -7.97 23.23
N ALA A 833 26.72 -8.08 24.10
CA ALA A 833 26.61 -7.68 25.50
C ALA A 833 26.61 -6.15 25.59
N VAL A 834 25.46 -5.56 25.93
CA VAL A 834 25.25 -4.11 25.97
C VAL A 834 24.63 -3.66 27.28
N ASP A 835 24.82 -2.39 27.62
CA ASP A 835 24.07 -1.73 28.68
C ASP A 835 22.69 -1.34 28.14
N ILE A 836 21.63 -1.97 28.67
CA ILE A 836 20.26 -1.70 28.22
C ILE A 836 19.74 -0.33 28.67
N HIS A 837 20.34 0.28 29.71
CA HIS A 837 19.96 1.62 30.14
C HIS A 837 20.35 2.66 29.08
N GLU A 838 21.45 2.48 28.34
CA GLU A 838 21.80 3.35 27.21
C GLU A 838 20.73 3.32 26.10
N GLY A 839 20.14 2.15 25.85
CA GLY A 839 19.05 1.97 24.88
C GLY A 839 17.76 2.66 25.31
N ILE A 840 17.39 2.52 26.59
CA ILE A 840 16.23 3.19 27.19
C ILE A 840 16.42 4.72 27.12
N GLU A 841 17.58 5.23 27.54
CA GLU A 841 17.87 6.68 27.49
C GLU A 841 17.84 7.24 26.07
N SER A 842 18.38 6.50 25.09
CA SER A 842 18.33 6.91 23.69
C SER A 842 16.89 7.00 23.17
N THR A 843 16.05 6.05 23.55
CA THR A 843 14.62 6.03 23.21
C THR A 843 13.87 7.20 23.84
N LEU A 844 14.09 7.44 25.14
CA LEU A 844 13.47 8.56 25.87
C LEU A 844 13.87 9.92 25.31
N MET A 845 15.12 10.05 24.87
CA MET A 845 15.63 11.28 24.30
C MET A 845 14.98 11.60 22.94
N ILE A 846 14.75 10.60 22.09
CA ILE A 846 14.00 10.76 20.83
C ILE A 846 12.56 11.19 21.11
N LEU A 847 11.95 10.62 22.16
CA LEU A 847 10.59 10.94 22.59
C LEU A 847 10.50 12.23 23.44
N GLN A 848 11.61 12.93 23.69
CA GLN A 848 11.65 14.08 24.62
C GLN A 848 10.68 15.20 24.23
N ASN A 849 10.50 15.47 22.94
CA ASN A 849 9.53 16.47 22.47
C ASN A 849 8.07 16.08 22.74
N ARG A 850 7.78 14.78 22.88
CA ARG A 850 6.46 14.29 23.27
C ARG A 850 6.23 14.36 24.78
N LEU A 851 7.28 14.48 25.59
CA LEU A 851 7.16 14.59 27.05
C LEU A 851 6.93 16.04 27.52
N LYS A 852 7.41 17.03 26.77
CA LYS A 852 7.29 18.46 27.10
C LYS A 852 5.83 18.94 27.11
N ALA A 853 5.56 19.93 27.96
CA ALA A 853 4.29 20.66 27.98
C ALA A 853 4.03 21.32 26.60
N LYS A 854 2.76 21.31 26.18
CA LYS A 854 2.27 21.96 24.96
C LYS A 854 1.08 22.87 25.30
N SER A 855 0.65 23.70 24.35
CA SER A 855 -0.46 24.64 24.53
C SER A 855 -1.77 23.97 24.98
N ASP A 856 -1.93 22.68 24.65
CA ASP A 856 -3.13 21.86 24.87
C ASP A 856 -2.97 20.78 25.96
N ARG A 857 -1.80 20.66 26.60
CA ARG A 857 -1.56 19.66 27.68
C ARG A 857 -0.34 19.99 28.56
N PRO A 858 -0.37 19.63 29.86
CA PRO A 858 0.78 19.77 30.74
C PRO A 858 1.90 18.75 30.43
N ILE A 859 3.03 18.89 31.12
CA ILE A 859 4.18 17.99 30.99
C ILE A 859 3.82 16.57 31.44
N ILE A 860 4.25 15.54 30.67
CA ILE A 860 4.16 14.15 31.10
C ILE A 860 5.40 13.83 31.93
N GLN A 861 5.22 13.37 33.16
CA GLN A 861 6.34 13.08 34.07
C GLN A 861 6.91 11.69 33.76
N MET A 862 8.23 11.61 33.64
CA MET A 862 8.97 10.36 33.43
C MET A 862 9.66 9.96 34.73
N ILE A 863 9.30 8.83 35.32
CA ILE A 863 9.88 8.29 36.55
C ILE A 863 10.81 7.14 36.18
N LYS A 864 12.06 7.18 36.63
CA LYS A 864 13.10 6.20 36.30
C LYS A 864 13.57 5.48 37.56
N GLU A 865 13.37 4.18 37.62
CA GLU A 865 13.74 3.32 38.75
C GLU A 865 14.68 2.19 38.27
N TYR A 866 15.90 2.57 37.93
CA TYR A 866 16.88 1.64 37.38
C TYR A 866 17.59 0.86 38.49
N GLY A 867 17.38 -0.45 38.54
CA GLY A 867 18.21 -1.37 39.30
C GLY A 867 19.61 -1.54 38.70
N ASN A 868 20.55 -2.04 39.48
CA ASN A 868 21.92 -2.30 39.02
C ASN A 868 21.97 -3.58 38.17
N LEU A 869 22.24 -3.45 36.87
CA LEU A 869 22.23 -4.56 35.91
C LEU A 869 23.61 -4.79 35.31
N PRO A 870 24.03 -6.05 35.07
CA PRO A 870 25.20 -6.34 34.26
C PRO A 870 24.88 -6.18 32.76
N LEU A 871 25.92 -6.20 31.91
CA LEU A 871 25.74 -6.17 30.45
C LEU A 871 24.88 -7.36 30.00
N VAL A 872 23.87 -7.07 29.18
CA VAL A 872 22.89 -8.05 28.70
C VAL A 872 23.19 -8.40 27.26
N GLU A 873 23.22 -9.69 26.94
CA GLU A 873 23.39 -10.18 25.58
C GLU A 873 22.04 -10.08 24.82
N CYS A 874 21.92 -9.10 23.93
CA CYS A 874 20.68 -8.85 23.18
C CYS A 874 20.96 -8.31 21.78
N TYR A 875 19.90 -8.16 20.98
CA TYR A 875 19.91 -7.40 19.72
C TYR A 875 19.50 -5.95 20.03
N PRO A 876 20.45 -5.00 20.16
CA PRO A 876 20.15 -3.67 20.71
C PRO A 876 19.16 -2.88 19.86
N GLY A 877 19.23 -3.01 18.53
CA GLY A 877 18.32 -2.35 17.59
C GLY A 877 16.88 -2.83 17.73
N GLU A 878 16.67 -4.15 17.77
CA GLU A 878 15.35 -4.75 17.94
C GLU A 878 14.77 -4.46 19.34
N LEU A 879 15.60 -4.49 20.39
CA LEU A 879 15.15 -4.15 21.75
C LEU A 879 14.75 -2.67 21.85
N ASN A 880 15.50 -1.75 21.25
CA ASN A 880 15.11 -0.34 21.18
C ASN A 880 13.79 -0.13 20.41
N GLN A 881 13.52 -0.94 19.38
CA GLN A 881 12.24 -0.92 18.67
C GLN A 881 11.07 -1.30 19.58
N VAL A 882 11.24 -2.33 20.42
CA VAL A 882 10.25 -2.75 21.44
C VAL A 882 9.97 -1.60 22.41
N LEU A 883 11.04 -1.00 22.97
CA LEU A 883 10.93 0.11 23.91
C LEU A 883 10.21 1.32 23.27
N MET A 884 10.58 1.69 22.04
CA MET A 884 9.97 2.79 21.31
C MET A 884 8.46 2.57 21.09
N ASN A 885 8.06 1.36 20.70
CA ASN A 885 6.66 1.03 20.47
C ASN A 885 5.83 1.09 21.76
N ILE A 886 6.35 0.54 22.86
CA ILE A 886 5.63 0.49 24.15
C ILE A 886 5.52 1.89 24.75
N ILE A 887 6.63 2.65 24.80
CA ILE A 887 6.63 4.01 25.35
C ILE A 887 5.77 4.95 24.49
N SER A 888 5.81 4.83 23.15
CA SER A 888 4.95 5.65 22.28
C SER A 888 3.46 5.35 22.51
N ASN A 889 3.09 4.08 22.73
CA ASN A 889 1.70 3.72 23.02
C ASN A 889 1.24 4.26 24.39
N ALA A 890 2.10 4.20 25.41
CA ALA A 890 1.84 4.82 26.72
C ALA A 890 1.62 6.34 26.58
N LEU A 891 2.46 7.03 25.80
CA LEU A 891 2.31 8.46 25.54
C LEU A 891 1.04 8.80 24.76
N ASP A 892 0.66 7.99 23.76
CA ASP A 892 -0.60 8.17 23.02
C ASP A 892 -1.81 8.07 23.95
N ALA A 893 -1.83 7.07 24.85
CA ALA A 893 -2.91 6.86 25.81
C ALA A 893 -3.04 8.01 26.83
N LEU A 894 -1.90 8.54 27.29
CA LEU A 894 -1.88 9.72 28.17
C LEU A 894 -2.31 10.99 27.45
N GLU A 895 -1.92 11.16 26.18
CA GLU A 895 -2.32 12.30 25.34
C GLU A 895 -3.84 12.33 25.10
N GLU A 896 -4.44 11.17 24.83
CA GLU A 896 -5.88 11.05 24.65
C GLU A 896 -6.65 11.33 25.95
N ARG A 897 -6.14 10.82 27.08
CA ARG A 897 -6.69 11.09 28.41
C ARG A 897 -6.61 12.57 28.78
N ASP A 898 -5.50 13.25 28.47
CA ASP A 898 -5.32 14.67 28.79
C ASP A 898 -6.23 15.57 27.95
N ARG A 899 -6.54 15.20 26.70
CA ARG A 899 -7.53 15.93 25.88
C ARG A 899 -8.95 15.88 26.42
N ALA A 900 -9.28 14.82 27.16
CA ALA A 900 -10.61 14.63 27.76
C ALA A 900 -10.76 15.32 29.12
N ARG A 901 -9.69 15.89 29.68
CA ARG A 901 -9.65 16.49 31.03
C ARG A 901 -9.42 18.00 30.98
N SER A 902 -9.84 18.71 32.02
CA SER A 902 -9.52 20.12 32.20
C SER A 902 -8.06 20.31 32.65
N LEU A 903 -7.46 21.46 32.35
CA LEU A 903 -6.10 21.79 32.80
C LEU A 903 -5.92 21.70 34.33
N LEU A 904 -6.99 21.97 35.10
CA LEU A 904 -6.98 21.87 36.56
C LEU A 904 -6.92 20.41 37.04
N GLU A 905 -7.65 19.51 36.38
CA GLU A 905 -7.64 18.07 36.68
C GLU A 905 -6.31 17.42 36.28
N CYS A 906 -5.71 17.84 35.16
CA CYS A 906 -4.39 17.36 34.76
C CYS A 906 -3.28 17.83 35.72
N GLN A 907 -3.44 18.97 36.41
CA GLN A 907 -2.52 19.40 37.47
C GLN A 907 -2.69 18.61 38.77
N GLN A 908 -3.92 18.22 39.12
CA GLN A 908 -4.20 17.41 40.32
C GLN A 908 -3.81 15.93 40.13
N HIS A 909 -3.92 15.42 38.91
CA HIS A 909 -3.58 14.04 38.54
C HIS A 909 -2.69 14.01 37.30
N PRO A 910 -1.37 14.28 37.45
CA PRO A 910 -0.45 14.40 36.33
C PRO A 910 -0.32 13.07 35.57
N SER A 911 -0.15 13.16 34.26
CA SER A 911 0.17 12.03 33.40
C SER A 911 1.61 11.57 33.67
N GLN A 912 1.79 10.28 33.96
CA GLN A 912 3.07 9.70 34.37
C GLN A 912 3.37 8.41 33.60
N VAL A 913 4.65 8.24 33.25
CA VAL A 913 5.22 6.97 32.78
C VAL A 913 6.38 6.60 33.70
N THR A 914 6.33 5.40 34.26
CA THR A 914 7.36 4.83 35.14
C THR A 914 8.09 3.71 34.42
N ILE A 915 9.42 3.79 34.35
CA ILE A 915 10.27 2.74 33.82
C ILE A 915 11.12 2.20 34.96
N SER A 916 10.97 0.92 35.26
CA SER A 916 11.78 0.24 36.27
C SER A 916 12.53 -0.95 35.68
N THR A 917 13.73 -1.21 36.17
CA THR A 917 14.53 -2.35 35.72
C THR A 917 15.06 -3.13 36.91
N GLN A 918 15.03 -4.46 36.84
CA GLN A 918 15.55 -5.32 37.90
C GLN A 918 16.15 -6.63 37.37
N LEU A 919 17.11 -7.17 38.11
CA LEU A 919 17.70 -8.48 37.83
C LEU A 919 16.91 -9.57 38.56
N LEU A 920 16.28 -10.48 37.82
CA LEU A 920 15.58 -11.65 38.32
C LEU A 920 16.52 -12.86 38.33
N ASN A 921 16.61 -13.53 39.48
CA ASN A 921 17.30 -14.81 39.67
C ASN A 921 18.75 -14.87 39.13
N GLU A 922 19.46 -13.73 39.09
CA GLU A 922 20.83 -13.56 38.54
C GLU A 922 21.04 -13.95 37.06
N GLN A 923 19.98 -14.33 36.35
CA GLN A 923 20.06 -14.83 34.97
C GLN A 923 19.09 -14.16 34.00
N GLN A 924 18.16 -13.33 34.49
CA GLN A 924 17.17 -12.65 33.66
C GLN A 924 17.06 -11.18 34.06
N VAL A 925 16.90 -10.31 33.08
CA VAL A 925 16.63 -8.89 33.29
C VAL A 925 15.17 -8.61 32.99
N GLN A 926 14.52 -7.89 33.89
CA GLN A 926 13.17 -7.40 33.71
C GLN A 926 13.18 -5.88 33.50
N ILE A 927 12.43 -5.43 32.51
CA ILE A 927 12.13 -4.02 32.22
C ILE A 927 10.62 -3.87 32.33
N CYS A 928 10.15 -3.01 33.21
CA CYS A 928 8.74 -2.70 33.39
C CYS A 928 8.48 -1.27 32.94
N ILE A 929 7.46 -1.06 32.10
CA ILE A 929 7.03 0.24 31.61
C ILE A 929 5.57 0.40 31.97
N GLN A 930 5.28 1.29 32.90
CA GLN A 930 3.95 1.52 33.43
C GLN A 930 3.47 2.94 33.13
N ASP A 931 2.25 3.07 32.62
CA ASP A 931 1.55 4.36 32.52
C ASP A 931 0.39 4.44 33.52
N ASN A 932 -0.05 5.65 33.82
CA ASN A 932 -1.23 5.90 34.64
C ASN A 932 -2.45 6.35 33.81
N GLY A 933 -2.54 5.90 32.55
CA GLY A 933 -3.56 6.26 31.56
C GLY A 933 -4.93 5.61 31.78
N PRO A 934 -5.80 5.57 30.74
CA PRO A 934 -7.17 5.06 30.85
C PRO A 934 -7.26 3.53 31.06
N GLY A 935 -6.14 2.81 30.87
CA GLY A 935 -6.11 1.35 30.94
C GLY A 935 -6.70 0.67 29.70
N ILE A 936 -6.49 -0.65 29.60
CA ILE A 936 -6.85 -1.49 28.47
C ILE A 936 -7.92 -2.49 28.94
N PRO A 937 -9.10 -2.56 28.30
CA PRO A 937 -10.14 -3.53 28.65
C PRO A 937 -9.66 -4.98 28.47
N GLU A 938 -10.16 -5.91 29.30
CA GLU A 938 -9.76 -7.33 29.28
C GLU A 938 -9.99 -8.00 27.90
N THR A 939 -11.06 -7.62 27.21
CA THR A 939 -11.36 -8.08 25.83
C THR A 939 -10.33 -7.63 24.80
N VAL A 940 -9.67 -6.50 25.03
CA VAL A 940 -8.62 -5.93 24.17
C VAL A 940 -7.25 -6.49 24.57
N GLN A 941 -7.02 -6.75 25.86
CA GLN A 941 -5.78 -7.36 26.35
C GLN A 941 -5.51 -8.74 25.73
N GLN A 942 -6.56 -9.57 25.56
CA GLN A 942 -6.46 -10.89 24.93
C GLN A 942 -5.98 -10.84 23.46
N ARG A 943 -6.18 -9.71 22.79
CA ARG A 943 -5.89 -9.51 21.36
C ARG A 943 -4.75 -8.53 21.12
N LEU A 944 -4.11 -8.03 22.18
CA LEU A 944 -3.16 -6.93 22.11
C LEU A 944 -1.92 -7.27 21.26
N PHE A 945 -1.56 -8.55 21.21
CA PHE A 945 -0.44 -9.07 20.45
C PHE A 945 -0.86 -9.69 19.11
N ASP A 946 -2.16 -9.69 18.78
CA ASP A 946 -2.66 -10.14 17.48
C ASP A 946 -2.16 -9.20 16.37
N PRO A 947 -1.61 -9.73 15.27
CA PRO A 947 -1.21 -8.89 14.14
C PRO A 947 -2.39 -8.11 13.56
N PHE A 948 -2.15 -6.85 13.18
CA PHE A 948 -3.13 -5.90 12.61
C PHE A 948 -4.26 -5.47 13.55
N PHE A 949 -4.29 -5.96 14.79
CA PHE A 949 -5.25 -5.49 15.77
C PHE A 949 -4.88 -4.08 16.24
N THR A 950 -5.80 -3.13 16.07
CA THR A 950 -5.62 -1.76 16.56
C THR A 950 -6.94 -1.18 17.05
N THR A 951 -6.86 -0.45 18.16
CA THR A 951 -7.97 0.34 18.71
C THR A 951 -7.96 1.79 18.20
N LYS A 952 -6.97 2.16 17.37
CA LYS A 952 -6.79 3.53 16.85
C LYS A 952 -7.60 3.73 15.55
N PRO A 953 -8.07 4.96 15.24
CA PRO A 953 -8.80 5.26 14.00
C PRO A 953 -8.01 4.91 12.73
N LEU A 954 -8.73 4.62 11.64
CA LEU A 954 -8.15 4.34 10.31
C LEU A 954 -7.10 5.40 9.93
N GLY A 955 -5.86 4.97 9.70
CA GLY A 955 -4.73 5.83 9.31
C GLY A 955 -3.80 6.28 10.45
N LYS A 956 -4.11 6.01 11.73
CA LYS A 956 -3.26 6.39 12.88
C LYS A 956 -2.48 5.24 13.55
N GLY A 957 -2.75 3.99 13.19
CA GLY A 957 -2.06 2.83 13.73
C GLY A 957 -2.02 1.69 12.73
N THR A 958 -0.86 1.06 12.58
CA THR A 958 -0.67 -0.09 11.69
C THR A 958 -1.13 -1.42 12.31
N GLY A 959 -1.42 -1.44 13.62
CA GLY A 959 -1.78 -2.66 14.37
C GLY A 959 -0.65 -3.69 14.48
N LEU A 960 0.58 -3.34 14.08
CA LEU A 960 1.70 -4.28 14.00
C LEU A 960 2.79 -4.03 15.05
N GLY A 961 2.83 -2.85 15.68
CA GLY A 961 3.89 -2.51 16.62
C GLY A 961 3.94 -3.45 17.83
N MET A 962 2.79 -3.84 18.39
CA MET A 962 2.73 -4.73 19.56
C MET A 962 2.98 -6.20 19.20
N SER A 963 2.49 -6.68 18.06
CA SER A 963 2.76 -8.04 17.59
C SER A 963 4.25 -8.23 17.27
N ILE A 964 4.88 -7.25 16.61
CA ILE A 964 6.34 -7.26 16.35
C ILE A 964 7.12 -7.21 17.66
N SER A 965 6.69 -6.38 18.61
CA SER A 965 7.35 -6.28 19.92
C SER A 965 7.31 -7.62 20.67
N TYR A 966 6.17 -8.32 20.63
CA TYR A 966 6.02 -9.66 21.19
C TYR A 966 6.99 -10.63 20.54
N GLN A 967 7.01 -10.72 19.21
CA GLN A 967 7.91 -11.62 18.47
C GLN A 967 9.39 -11.34 18.74
N ILE A 968 9.83 -10.08 18.75
CA ILE A 968 11.22 -9.72 19.08
C ILE A 968 11.59 -10.25 20.46
N ILE A 969 10.72 -10.08 21.45
CA ILE A 969 11.02 -10.54 22.81
C ILE A 969 10.97 -12.07 22.91
N THR A 970 9.93 -12.73 22.39
CA THR A 970 9.73 -14.17 22.57
C THR A 970 10.53 -15.04 21.59
N GLU A 971 10.58 -14.67 20.31
CA GLU A 971 11.21 -15.48 19.28
C GLU A 971 12.72 -15.20 19.16
N ARG A 972 13.10 -13.91 19.17
CA ARG A 972 14.51 -13.47 19.00
C ARG A 972 15.28 -13.47 20.31
N HIS A 973 14.71 -12.89 21.38
CA HIS A 973 15.38 -12.75 22.67
C HIS A 973 15.09 -13.87 23.67
N LYS A 974 14.26 -14.87 23.29
CA LYS A 974 13.82 -15.99 24.16
C LYS A 974 13.27 -15.52 25.52
N GLY A 975 12.68 -14.33 25.54
CA GLY A 975 12.12 -13.66 26.70
C GLY A 975 10.60 -13.78 26.78
N THR A 976 9.99 -12.97 27.65
CA THR A 976 8.53 -12.84 27.77
C THR A 976 8.11 -11.38 27.77
N LEU A 977 7.02 -11.06 27.07
CA LEU A 977 6.36 -9.76 27.09
C LEU A 977 4.93 -9.96 27.61
N ARG A 978 4.56 -9.25 28.67
CA ARG A 978 3.22 -9.30 29.28
C ARG A 978 2.65 -7.91 29.45
N CYS A 979 1.33 -7.80 29.38
CA CYS A 979 0.60 -6.58 29.68
C CYS A 979 -0.35 -6.84 30.84
N GLU A 980 -0.26 -6.02 31.88
CA GLU A 980 -1.17 -6.00 33.02
C GLU A 980 -1.86 -4.63 33.03
N SER A 981 -3.18 -4.60 32.90
CA SER A 981 -3.90 -3.32 32.86
C SER A 981 -5.25 -3.40 33.56
N GLN A 982 -5.63 -2.30 34.21
CA GLN A 982 -6.94 -2.11 34.80
C GLN A 982 -7.50 -0.77 34.30
N LEU A 983 -8.81 -0.74 34.02
CA LEU A 983 -9.51 0.48 33.60
C LEU A 983 -9.28 1.60 34.63
N GLU A 984 -8.96 2.79 34.13
CA GLU A 984 -8.67 4.02 34.88
C GLU A 984 -7.42 3.98 35.79
N GLN A 985 -6.69 2.86 35.82
CA GLN A 985 -5.42 2.71 36.58
C GLN A 985 -4.18 2.63 35.68
N GLY A 986 -4.36 2.60 34.36
CA GLY A 986 -3.28 2.53 33.38
C GLY A 986 -2.87 1.13 32.97
N ALA A 987 -1.78 1.01 32.21
CA ALA A 987 -1.23 -0.26 31.75
C ALA A 987 0.23 -0.43 32.16
N SER A 988 0.62 -1.66 32.42
CA SER A 988 1.98 -2.07 32.76
C SER A 988 2.46 -3.12 31.77
N PHE A 989 3.55 -2.83 31.07
CA PHE A 989 4.21 -3.73 30.15
C PHE A 989 5.48 -4.28 30.78
N ILE A 990 5.53 -5.60 30.94
CA ILE A 990 6.63 -6.30 31.61
C ILE A 990 7.40 -7.10 30.55
N ILE A 991 8.63 -6.69 30.27
CA ILE A 991 9.58 -7.36 29.39
C ILE A 991 10.57 -8.13 30.27
N THR A 992 10.76 -9.42 30.02
CA THR A 992 11.81 -10.22 30.69
C THR A 992 12.68 -10.88 29.63
N ILE A 993 13.99 -10.65 29.68
CA ILE A 993 14.98 -11.24 28.75
C ILE A 993 16.12 -11.93 29.52
N PRO A 994 16.68 -13.04 29.02
CA PRO A 994 17.83 -13.68 29.65
C PRO A 994 19.10 -12.83 29.53
N LEU A 995 20.00 -12.97 30.51
CA LEU A 995 21.27 -12.23 30.58
C LEU A 995 22.25 -12.66 29.47
N ARG A 996 22.23 -13.96 29.16
CA ARG A 996 22.99 -14.64 28.10
C ARG A 996 22.01 -15.51 27.31
N GLN A 997 22.07 -15.45 25.99
CA GLN A 997 21.21 -16.27 25.14
C GLN A 997 22.07 -17.40 24.56
N GLU A 998 21.68 -18.66 24.79
CA GLU A 998 22.37 -19.84 24.23
C GLU A 998 22.03 -20.07 22.75
#